data_AF-A0A336KAB8-F1
#
_entry.id   AF-A0A336KAB8-F1
#
_cell.length_a   1.000
_cell.length_b   1.000
_cell.length_c   1.000
_cell.angle_alpha   90.00
_cell.angle_beta   90.00
_cell.angle_gamma   90.00
#
_symmetry.space_group_name_H-M   'P 1'
#
loop_
_entity.id
_entity.type
_entity.pdbx_description
1 polymer ?
#
loop_
_entity_poly.entity_id
_entity_poly.type
_entity_poly.pdbx_seq_one_letter_code
_entity_poly.pdbx_strand_id
1 'polypeptide(L)'
;MPNCLEQLKAFTTIVADTGDFEAMKQYKPTDATTNPSLIFKAASMFQYRPLLEKAVAYGKKAGKTLDEQVSESVDMVFVLFGCEILKIVPGRVSIEVDPRLSFDKEATTNKALKIIKMFEEQGINKERILFKIATTWEGIQTAKELEKFGIHCNMTLLFAFPQAVACADAGVTLISPYVGRILDWYVAHHEEQKFDATNDPGIISVTRIYNYYKKFGFKTGVMGASFRNIGEVEALAGCDYLTVSPKLLAELEKCNDVLPRKLDPEVAKKLDMEQVHMDEQTYRWAMNEDQMATEKLTEGIRTFAEDARKLETMLRELIEKTNSLLHFCSTFTCNFSRSKDVSMSTDSQNKKVKMSNSLEQLKALTVIVADTGDFEAMKQYKPTDATTNPSLILSAASMDQYRPLIDKAIKYAQKLGQTVDEKVTEASDMLFVLFGCEILKIIPGRVSIEVDARLSFDKDSSIKKALKFISMFEEQGINKERILIKLASTWEGIQAANELEKKHGIHCNLTLLFSFAQAVACAEAGVTLISPFVGRILDWFVANTDQKSFEPEKDPGVVSVTKIYNYYKKFGYKTVVMGASFRNVGEIQALAGCDYLTISPKLLGELEKSDAAIPRKLDETVAKKLDLEKVQMDEKTFRWMMNEDQMATDKLSDGIRKFAVDGRKLETMLRGLIEKSA
;
A
#
# COMPACT_ATOMS: atom_id res chain seq x y z
N MET A 1 -41.70 24.95 13.18
CA MET A 1 -40.37 24.75 13.79
C MET A 1 -39.38 24.60 12.67
N PRO A 2 -38.14 25.08 12.81
CA PRO A 2 -37.14 24.84 11.77
C PRO A 2 -36.92 23.34 11.59
N ASN A 3 -36.81 22.88 10.35
CA ASN A 3 -36.49 21.46 10.09
C ASN A 3 -35.04 21.14 10.51
N CYS A 4 -34.67 19.86 10.52
CA CYS A 4 -33.34 19.43 10.96
C CYS A 4 -32.22 20.03 10.11
N LEU A 5 -32.44 20.26 8.80
CA LEU A 5 -31.48 20.94 7.93
C LEU A 5 -31.27 22.42 8.32
N GLU A 6 -32.32 23.16 8.62
CA GLU A 6 -32.25 24.55 9.09
C GLU A 6 -31.57 24.65 10.46
N GLN A 7 -31.85 23.71 11.36
CA GLN A 7 -31.19 23.61 12.66
C GLN A 7 -29.68 23.30 12.50
N LEU A 8 -29.31 22.37 11.62
CA LEU A 8 -27.91 22.00 11.36
C LEU A 8 -27.09 23.20 10.84
N LYS A 9 -27.69 24.00 9.95
CA LYS A 9 -27.07 25.22 9.41
C LYS A 9 -26.76 26.29 10.47
N ALA A 10 -27.32 26.20 11.68
CA ALA A 10 -27.06 27.16 12.76
C ALA A 10 -25.65 27.03 13.37
N PHE A 11 -25.01 25.87 13.24
CA PHE A 11 -23.70 25.62 13.86
C PHE A 11 -22.71 24.81 12.99
N THR A 12 -23.13 24.37 11.80
CA THR A 12 -22.29 23.61 10.85
C THR A 12 -22.45 24.16 9.44
N THR A 13 -21.33 24.32 8.73
CA THR A 13 -21.35 24.71 7.32
C THR A 13 -21.69 23.51 6.43
N ILE A 14 -22.77 23.63 5.64
CA ILE A 14 -23.19 22.58 4.71
C ILE A 14 -22.46 22.74 3.37
N VAL A 15 -21.79 21.66 2.96
CA VAL A 15 -21.06 21.54 1.71
C VAL A 15 -21.78 20.56 0.78
N ALA A 16 -21.95 20.93 -0.48
CA ALA A 16 -22.60 20.07 -1.47
C ALA A 16 -21.70 18.90 -1.88
N ASP A 17 -22.22 17.67 -1.78
CA ASP A 17 -21.56 16.44 -2.26
C ASP A 17 -22.16 15.96 -3.60
N THR A 18 -22.08 16.80 -4.63
CA THR A 18 -22.66 16.49 -5.95
C THR A 18 -21.99 17.31 -7.05
N GLY A 19 -22.01 16.80 -8.29
CA GLY A 19 -21.71 17.58 -9.49
C GLY A 19 -22.96 18.18 -10.17
N ASP A 20 -24.15 17.93 -9.61
CA ASP A 20 -25.43 18.36 -10.17
C ASP A 20 -25.84 19.75 -9.66
N PHE A 21 -25.88 20.73 -10.57
CA PHE A 21 -26.16 22.13 -10.27
C PHE A 21 -27.60 22.36 -9.79
N GLU A 22 -28.58 21.59 -10.26
CA GLU A 22 -29.98 21.77 -9.85
C GLU A 22 -30.19 21.38 -8.39
N ALA A 23 -29.55 20.29 -7.95
CA ALA A 23 -29.53 19.90 -6.54
C ALA A 23 -28.88 20.99 -5.66
N MET A 24 -27.81 21.63 -6.11
CA MET A 24 -27.19 22.73 -5.35
C MET A 24 -28.11 23.95 -5.22
N LYS A 25 -28.80 24.34 -6.30
CA LYS A 25 -29.77 25.44 -6.29
C LYS A 25 -30.92 25.17 -5.33
N GLN A 26 -31.38 23.92 -5.26
CA GLN A 26 -32.46 23.50 -4.36
C GLN A 26 -32.07 23.69 -2.88
N TYR A 27 -30.95 23.12 -2.45
CA TYR A 27 -30.59 23.05 -1.02
C TYR A 27 -29.73 24.22 -0.51
N LYS A 28 -29.24 25.07 -1.43
CA LYS A 28 -28.45 26.29 -1.15
C LYS A 28 -27.31 26.02 -0.14
N PRO A 29 -26.35 25.15 -0.47
CA PRO A 29 -25.17 24.91 0.37
C PRO A 29 -24.24 26.14 0.35
N THR A 30 -23.35 26.23 1.34
CA THR A 30 -22.39 27.35 1.43
C THR A 30 -21.18 27.13 0.53
N ASP A 31 -20.66 25.89 0.54
CA ASP A 31 -19.53 25.45 -0.26
C ASP A 31 -19.94 24.22 -1.09
N ALA A 32 -19.06 23.76 -1.98
CA ALA A 32 -19.24 22.50 -2.69
C ALA A 32 -17.91 21.74 -2.81
N THR A 33 -17.98 20.41 -2.87
CA THR A 33 -16.85 19.57 -3.23
C THR A 33 -17.15 18.80 -4.51
N THR A 34 -16.11 18.61 -5.30
CA THR A 34 -16.09 17.69 -6.43
C THR A 34 -15.12 16.55 -6.14
N ASN A 35 -15.16 15.51 -6.96
CA ASN A 35 -14.15 14.45 -7.07
C ASN A 35 -14.35 13.77 -8.45
N PRO A 36 -13.45 12.89 -8.89
CA PRO A 36 -13.56 12.24 -10.19
C PRO A 36 -14.88 11.49 -10.39
N SER A 37 -15.38 10.79 -9.36
CA SER A 37 -16.66 10.08 -9.42
C SER A 37 -17.86 11.02 -9.61
N LEU A 38 -17.90 12.14 -8.89
CA LEU A 38 -18.97 13.14 -8.97
C LEU A 38 -18.98 13.84 -10.33
N ILE A 39 -17.81 14.24 -10.81
CA ILE A 39 -17.67 14.90 -12.12
C ILE A 39 -17.97 13.94 -13.26
N PHE A 40 -17.50 12.68 -13.20
CA PHE A 40 -17.84 11.67 -14.19
C PHE A 40 -19.35 11.42 -14.26
N LYS A 41 -20.01 11.27 -13.10
CA LYS A 41 -21.47 11.10 -13.03
C LYS A 41 -22.21 12.30 -13.61
N ALA A 42 -21.78 13.53 -13.29
CA ALA A 42 -22.39 14.73 -13.83
C ALA A 42 -22.12 14.87 -15.34
N ALA A 43 -20.89 14.70 -15.80
CA ALA A 43 -20.52 14.73 -17.22
C ALA A 43 -21.34 13.73 -18.06
N SER A 44 -21.78 12.61 -17.48
CA SER A 44 -22.66 11.64 -18.14
C SER A 44 -24.10 12.13 -18.36
N MET A 45 -24.51 13.25 -17.75
CA MET A 45 -25.85 13.81 -17.89
C MET A 45 -25.96 14.67 -19.15
N PHE A 46 -26.99 14.43 -19.96
CA PHE A 46 -27.19 15.11 -21.25
C PHE A 46 -27.17 16.64 -21.15
N GLN A 47 -27.76 17.19 -20.08
CA GLN A 47 -27.85 18.63 -19.85
C GLN A 47 -26.50 19.34 -19.68
N TYR A 48 -25.44 18.61 -19.32
CA TYR A 48 -24.09 19.17 -19.14
C TYR A 48 -23.18 18.99 -20.36
N ARG A 49 -23.69 18.42 -21.45
CA ARG A 49 -22.94 18.25 -22.70
C ARG A 49 -22.33 19.53 -23.27
N PRO A 50 -22.98 20.72 -23.22
CA PRO A 50 -22.36 21.96 -23.68
C PRO A 50 -21.05 22.32 -22.95
N LEU A 51 -20.92 21.97 -21.66
CA LEU A 51 -19.67 22.18 -20.91
C LEU A 51 -18.56 21.25 -21.41
N LEU A 52 -18.89 19.98 -21.71
CA LEU A 52 -17.93 19.03 -22.26
C LEU A 52 -17.45 19.44 -23.65
N GLU A 53 -18.34 19.93 -24.50
CA GLU A 53 -17.98 20.42 -25.84
C GLU A 53 -17.05 21.64 -25.75
N LYS A 54 -17.31 22.56 -24.80
CA LYS A 54 -16.40 23.69 -24.52
C LYS A 54 -15.03 23.20 -24.01
N ALA A 55 -14.99 22.21 -23.13
CA ALA A 55 -13.76 21.62 -22.63
C ALA A 55 -12.95 20.92 -23.74
N VAL A 56 -13.63 20.15 -24.60
CA VAL A 56 -13.03 19.49 -25.78
C VAL A 56 -12.47 20.52 -26.76
N ALA A 57 -13.20 21.61 -27.02
CA ALA A 57 -12.73 22.68 -27.90
C ALA A 57 -11.45 23.35 -27.34
N TYR A 58 -11.39 23.56 -26.02
CA TYR A 58 -10.18 24.03 -25.35
C TYR A 58 -9.04 23.02 -25.50
N GLY A 59 -9.28 21.75 -25.17
CA GLY A 59 -8.26 20.71 -25.20
C GLY A 59 -7.66 20.51 -26.59
N LYS A 60 -8.48 20.55 -27.65
CA LYS A 60 -8.03 20.52 -29.06
C LYS A 60 -7.08 21.66 -29.41
N LYS A 61 -7.27 22.83 -28.81
CA LYS A 61 -6.41 24.00 -29.05
C LYS A 61 -5.13 23.94 -28.22
N ALA A 62 -5.20 23.40 -27.01
CA ALA A 62 -4.09 23.38 -26.06
C ALA A 62 -3.14 22.19 -26.28
N GLY A 63 -3.66 21.01 -26.62
CA GLY A 63 -2.88 19.78 -26.82
C GLY A 63 -2.50 19.52 -28.27
N LYS A 64 -1.28 18.99 -28.49
CA LYS A 64 -0.74 18.64 -29.81
C LYS A 64 -1.04 17.20 -30.21
N THR A 65 -1.01 16.29 -29.25
CA THR A 65 -1.37 14.88 -29.44
C THR A 65 -2.78 14.61 -28.93
N LEU A 66 -3.40 13.50 -29.33
CA LEU A 66 -4.72 13.12 -28.83
C LEU A 66 -4.72 12.99 -27.29
N ASP A 67 -3.66 12.42 -26.71
CA ASP A 67 -3.54 12.24 -25.26
C ASP A 67 -3.38 13.57 -24.53
N GLU A 68 -2.60 14.51 -25.07
CA GLU A 68 -2.53 15.89 -24.56
C GLU A 68 -3.89 16.57 -24.67
N GLN A 69 -4.59 16.45 -25.79
CA GLN A 69 -5.92 17.06 -25.98
C GLN A 69 -6.94 16.54 -24.97
N VAL A 70 -6.92 15.22 -24.70
CA VAL A 70 -7.77 14.61 -23.67
C VAL A 70 -7.40 15.13 -22.29
N SER A 71 -6.11 15.16 -21.94
CA SER A 71 -5.65 15.65 -20.64
C SER A 71 -6.04 17.11 -20.39
N GLU A 72 -5.83 17.98 -21.38
CA GLU A 72 -6.24 19.39 -21.32
C GLU A 72 -7.77 19.55 -21.22
N SER A 73 -8.52 18.66 -21.88
CA SER A 73 -9.99 18.65 -21.79
C SER A 73 -10.46 18.26 -20.39
N VAL A 74 -9.83 17.26 -19.75
CA VAL A 74 -10.18 16.85 -18.37
C VAL A 74 -9.97 18.01 -17.41
N ASP A 75 -8.80 18.66 -17.43
CA ASP A 75 -8.52 19.80 -16.56
C ASP A 75 -9.58 20.91 -16.77
N MET A 76 -9.94 21.19 -18.03
CA MET A 76 -10.96 22.19 -18.35
C MET A 76 -12.38 21.78 -17.92
N VAL A 77 -12.74 20.49 -17.94
CA VAL A 77 -14.03 20.03 -17.39
C VAL A 77 -14.14 20.41 -15.91
N PHE A 78 -13.12 20.11 -15.10
CA PHE A 78 -13.13 20.46 -13.67
C PHE A 78 -13.22 21.98 -13.46
N VAL A 79 -12.50 22.77 -14.27
CA VAL A 79 -12.56 24.24 -14.20
C VAL A 79 -13.95 24.76 -14.55
N LEU A 80 -14.55 24.29 -15.64
CA LEU A 80 -15.88 24.75 -16.07
C LEU A 80 -16.97 24.37 -15.07
N PHE A 81 -16.95 23.14 -14.55
CA PHE A 81 -17.87 22.73 -13.48
C PHE A 81 -17.66 23.58 -12.23
N GLY A 82 -16.41 23.80 -11.81
CA GLY A 82 -16.09 24.68 -10.68
C GLY A 82 -16.63 26.11 -10.87
N CYS A 83 -16.51 26.67 -12.07
CA CYS A 83 -17.05 28.00 -12.39
C CYS A 83 -18.57 28.05 -12.26
N GLU A 84 -19.30 27.06 -12.79
CA GLU A 84 -20.76 27.01 -12.66
C GLU A 84 -21.21 26.82 -11.20
N ILE A 85 -20.50 25.98 -10.45
CA ILE A 85 -20.75 25.77 -9.01
C ILE A 85 -20.58 27.09 -8.25
N LEU A 86 -19.52 27.86 -8.52
CA LEU A 86 -19.25 29.12 -7.83
C LEU A 86 -20.24 30.25 -8.13
N LYS A 87 -21.04 30.12 -9.21
CA LYS A 87 -22.19 31.02 -9.44
C LYS A 87 -23.36 30.70 -8.51
N ILE A 88 -23.42 29.47 -7.99
CA ILE A 88 -24.51 28.97 -7.15
C ILE A 88 -24.16 29.12 -5.66
N VAL A 89 -22.94 28.72 -5.29
CA VAL A 89 -22.50 28.72 -3.88
C VAL A 89 -21.76 30.02 -3.52
N PRO A 90 -22.03 30.62 -2.35
CA PRO A 90 -21.38 31.87 -1.94
C PRO A 90 -19.92 31.68 -1.49
N GLY A 91 -19.57 30.49 -1.00
CA GLY A 91 -18.24 30.16 -0.51
C GLY A 91 -17.37 29.48 -1.56
N ARG A 92 -16.62 28.45 -1.18
CA ARG A 92 -15.56 27.83 -1.98
C ARG A 92 -16.03 26.58 -2.72
N VAL A 93 -15.32 26.24 -3.81
CA VAL A 93 -15.42 24.93 -4.45
C VAL A 93 -14.12 24.15 -4.26
N SER A 94 -14.23 22.89 -3.82
CA SER A 94 -13.11 21.97 -3.70
C SER A 94 -13.00 21.11 -4.96
N ILE A 95 -11.86 21.21 -5.65
CA ILE A 95 -11.57 20.57 -6.94
C ILE A 95 -10.46 19.53 -6.77
N GLU A 96 -10.68 18.32 -7.25
CA GLU A 96 -9.69 17.23 -7.16
C GLU A 96 -8.50 17.46 -8.09
N VAL A 97 -7.29 17.29 -7.54
CA VAL A 97 -6.07 17.08 -8.33
C VAL A 97 -6.02 15.62 -8.76
N ASP A 98 -5.52 15.35 -9.96
CA ASP A 98 -5.47 13.98 -10.51
C ASP A 98 -4.94 12.94 -9.50
N PRO A 99 -5.76 11.96 -9.09
CA PRO A 99 -5.41 10.98 -8.05
C PRO A 99 -4.22 10.11 -8.45
N ARG A 100 -3.89 10.01 -9.74
CA ARG A 100 -2.69 9.30 -10.22
C ARG A 100 -1.38 9.96 -9.79
N LEU A 101 -1.45 11.22 -9.36
CA LEU A 101 -0.32 12.01 -8.87
C LEU A 101 -0.12 11.90 -7.35
N SER A 102 -0.91 11.07 -6.65
CA SER A 102 -0.93 10.98 -5.18
C SER A 102 0.44 10.69 -4.52
N PHE A 103 1.44 10.23 -5.27
CA PHE A 103 2.80 9.97 -4.80
C PHE A 103 3.87 10.82 -5.50
N ASP A 104 3.48 11.79 -6.34
CA ASP A 104 4.37 12.71 -7.05
C ASP A 104 4.08 14.16 -6.63
N LYS A 105 4.89 14.66 -5.68
CA LYS A 105 4.75 16.01 -5.14
C LYS A 105 4.88 17.09 -6.21
N GLU A 106 5.89 16.96 -7.08
CA GLU A 106 6.19 17.94 -8.10
C GLU A 106 5.05 18.00 -9.14
N ALA A 107 4.60 16.84 -9.62
CA ALA A 107 3.49 16.79 -10.57
C ALA A 107 2.18 17.29 -9.95
N THR A 108 1.90 16.97 -8.69
CA THR A 108 0.72 17.46 -7.97
C THR A 108 0.75 18.98 -7.83
N THR A 109 1.88 19.56 -7.40
CA THR A 109 2.08 21.01 -7.32
C THR A 109 1.89 21.67 -8.68
N ASN A 110 2.55 21.16 -9.72
CA ASN A 110 2.46 21.70 -11.08
C ASN A 110 1.03 21.64 -11.62
N LYS A 111 0.30 20.56 -11.34
CA LYS A 111 -1.10 20.41 -11.74
C LYS A 111 -2.00 21.42 -11.01
N ALA A 112 -1.83 21.61 -9.70
CA ALA A 112 -2.58 22.62 -8.95
C ALA A 112 -2.30 24.05 -9.47
N LEU A 113 -1.04 24.39 -9.71
CA LEU A 113 -0.63 25.69 -10.27
C LEU A 113 -1.16 25.92 -11.70
N LYS A 114 -1.26 24.86 -12.50
CA LYS A 114 -1.88 24.95 -13.82
C LYS A 114 -3.38 25.24 -13.71
N ILE A 115 -4.09 24.47 -12.88
CA ILE A 115 -5.54 24.62 -12.71
C ILE A 115 -5.91 25.98 -12.13
N ILE A 116 -5.11 26.52 -11.18
CA ILE A 116 -5.41 27.83 -10.60
C ILE A 116 -5.33 28.94 -11.66
N LYS A 117 -4.34 28.88 -12.55
CA LYS A 117 -4.23 29.80 -13.69
C LYS A 117 -5.45 29.69 -14.61
N MET A 118 -5.93 28.48 -14.87
CA MET A 118 -7.13 28.27 -15.70
C MET A 118 -8.38 28.88 -15.06
N PHE A 119 -8.52 28.84 -13.73
CA PHE A 119 -9.59 29.54 -13.01
C PHE A 119 -9.46 31.06 -13.11
N GLU A 120 -8.25 31.61 -12.94
CA GLU A 120 -7.99 33.04 -13.07
C GLU A 120 -8.32 33.55 -14.48
N GLU A 121 -8.04 32.76 -15.52
CA GLU A 121 -8.43 33.05 -16.90
C GLU A 121 -9.96 33.06 -17.11
N GLN A 122 -10.73 32.36 -16.26
CA GLN A 122 -12.19 32.47 -16.21
C GLN A 122 -12.69 33.60 -15.29
N GLY A 123 -11.80 34.42 -14.73
CA GLY A 123 -12.13 35.52 -13.82
C GLY A 123 -12.47 35.07 -12.39
N ILE A 124 -12.11 33.84 -12.01
CA ILE A 124 -12.34 33.33 -10.66
C ILE A 124 -11.10 33.59 -9.79
N ASN A 125 -11.31 34.20 -8.63
CA ASN A 125 -10.25 34.42 -7.65
C ASN A 125 -9.86 33.10 -6.97
N LYS A 126 -8.56 32.83 -6.85
CA LYS A 126 -8.01 31.63 -6.20
C LYS A 126 -8.52 31.38 -4.78
N GLU A 127 -8.91 32.42 -4.04
CA GLU A 127 -9.49 32.30 -2.68
C GLU A 127 -10.84 31.56 -2.64
N ARG A 128 -11.49 31.41 -3.81
CA ARG A 128 -12.73 30.63 -3.98
C ARG A 128 -12.48 29.16 -4.29
N ILE A 129 -11.22 28.73 -4.42
CA ILE A 129 -10.82 27.37 -4.81
C ILE A 129 -10.10 26.67 -3.67
N LEU A 130 -10.44 25.39 -3.45
CA LEU A 130 -9.66 24.47 -2.62
C LEU A 130 -9.16 23.31 -3.47
N PHE A 131 -7.86 22.99 -3.40
CA PHE A 131 -7.33 21.81 -4.08
C PHE A 131 -7.46 20.57 -3.21
N LYS A 132 -8.21 19.60 -3.72
CA LYS A 132 -8.47 18.35 -3.05
C LYS A 132 -7.38 17.34 -3.42
N ILE A 133 -6.65 16.88 -2.42
CA ILE A 133 -5.44 16.06 -2.58
C ILE A 133 -5.55 14.86 -1.63
N ALA A 134 -5.22 13.66 -2.13
CA ALA A 134 -5.21 12.44 -1.33
C ALA A 134 -4.28 12.58 -0.12
N THR A 135 -4.71 12.09 1.04
CA THR A 135 -3.97 12.19 2.29
C THR A 135 -2.90 11.10 2.39
N THR A 136 -2.02 11.03 1.39
CA THR A 136 -0.72 10.35 1.43
C THR A 136 0.31 11.25 2.10
N TRP A 137 1.47 10.72 2.47
CA TRP A 137 2.54 11.56 3.03
C TRP A 137 2.96 12.64 2.02
N GLU A 138 3.15 12.24 0.77
CA GLU A 138 3.52 13.10 -0.35
C GLU A 138 2.45 14.17 -0.61
N GLY A 139 1.17 13.80 -0.58
CA GLY A 139 0.04 14.72 -0.70
C GLY A 139 -0.01 15.75 0.42
N ILE A 140 0.24 15.34 1.67
CA ILE A 140 0.32 16.25 2.83
C ILE A 140 1.49 17.23 2.69
N GLN A 141 2.68 16.76 2.28
CA GLN A 141 3.82 17.65 2.04
C GLN A 141 3.57 18.63 0.90
N THR A 142 2.88 18.18 -0.16
CA THR A 142 2.46 19.04 -1.28
C THR A 142 1.51 20.13 -0.78
N ALA A 143 0.49 19.77 0.00
CA ALA A 143 -0.44 20.73 0.58
C ALA A 143 0.27 21.74 1.49
N LYS A 144 1.22 21.30 2.32
CA LYS A 144 2.05 22.18 3.15
C LYS A 144 2.79 23.24 2.32
N GLU A 145 3.28 22.89 1.14
CA GLU A 145 3.95 23.83 0.23
C GLU A 145 2.94 24.78 -0.43
N LEU A 146 1.83 24.26 -0.95
CA LEU A 146 0.77 25.07 -1.59
C LEU A 146 0.17 26.11 -0.63
N GLU A 147 -0.07 25.74 0.63
CA GLU A 147 -0.62 26.64 1.65
C GLU A 147 0.30 27.83 1.92
N LYS A 148 1.63 27.65 1.84
CA LYS A 148 2.60 28.76 1.97
C LYS A 148 2.48 29.79 0.84
N PHE A 149 1.98 29.37 -0.33
CA PHE A 149 1.71 30.26 -1.47
C PHE A 149 0.27 30.80 -1.49
N GLY A 150 -0.50 30.59 -0.42
CA GLY A 150 -1.92 30.96 -0.35
C GLY A 150 -2.76 30.20 -1.37
N ILE A 151 -2.40 28.94 -1.63
CA ILE A 151 -3.21 27.99 -2.42
C ILE A 151 -3.74 26.97 -1.42
N HIS A 152 -5.02 27.09 -1.12
CA HIS A 152 -5.64 26.36 -0.03
C HIS A 152 -6.02 24.93 -0.44
N CYS A 153 -5.82 23.98 0.47
CA CYS A 153 -6.00 22.56 0.22
C CYS A 153 -7.10 21.93 1.09
N ASN A 154 -7.74 20.91 0.52
CA ASN A 154 -8.66 20.00 1.20
C ASN A 154 -8.10 18.57 1.16
N MET A 155 -7.69 18.03 2.30
CA MET A 155 -7.10 16.70 2.36
C MET A 155 -8.20 15.63 2.37
N THR A 156 -8.25 14.80 1.33
CA THR A 156 -9.28 13.77 1.12
C THR A 156 -8.74 12.36 1.30
N LEU A 157 -9.59 11.35 1.28
CA LEU A 157 -9.20 9.95 1.54
C LEU A 157 -8.52 9.84 2.91
N LEU A 158 -9.10 10.51 3.92
CA LEU A 158 -8.65 10.51 5.29
C LEU A 158 -9.50 9.51 6.09
N PHE A 159 -8.84 8.48 6.61
CA PHE A 159 -9.46 7.35 7.29
C PHE A 159 -8.97 7.18 8.73
N ALA A 160 -7.78 7.67 9.08
CA ALA A 160 -7.20 7.49 10.41
C ALA A 160 -6.67 8.77 11.07
N PHE A 161 -6.53 8.70 12.38
CA PHE A 161 -6.03 9.80 13.21
C PHE A 161 -4.61 10.28 12.84
N PRO A 162 -3.62 9.41 12.49
CA PRO A 162 -2.29 9.85 12.06
C PRO A 162 -2.32 10.78 10.84
N GLN A 163 -3.23 10.55 9.90
CA GLN A 163 -3.44 11.44 8.75
C GLN A 163 -3.90 12.83 9.22
N ALA A 164 -4.89 12.89 10.12
CA ALA A 164 -5.35 14.15 10.67
C ALA A 164 -4.25 14.89 11.45
N VAL A 165 -3.43 14.19 12.24
CA VAL A 165 -2.31 14.83 12.95
C VAL A 165 -1.29 15.40 11.97
N ALA A 166 -0.88 14.63 10.96
CA ALA A 166 0.06 15.11 9.95
C ALA A 166 -0.49 16.31 9.13
N CYS A 167 -1.79 16.32 8.83
CA CYS A 167 -2.45 17.47 8.20
C CYS A 167 -2.45 18.72 9.10
N ALA A 168 -2.65 18.54 10.41
CA ALA A 168 -2.62 19.62 11.38
C ALA A 168 -1.21 20.24 11.48
N ASP A 169 -0.17 19.38 11.53
CA ASP A 169 1.23 19.80 11.52
C ASP A 169 1.65 20.49 10.21
N ALA A 170 1.02 20.10 9.10
CA ALA A 170 1.19 20.74 7.79
C ALA A 170 0.47 22.09 7.66
N GLY A 171 -0.47 22.40 8.54
CA GLY A 171 -1.24 23.64 8.52
C GLY A 171 -2.19 23.75 7.32
N VAL A 172 -2.73 22.63 6.85
CA VAL A 172 -3.68 22.62 5.72
C VAL A 172 -4.98 23.34 6.08
N THR A 173 -5.70 23.86 5.09
CA THR A 173 -6.94 24.63 5.30
C THR A 173 -8.09 23.74 5.75
N LEU A 174 -8.27 22.59 5.11
CA LEU A 174 -9.41 21.70 5.34
C LEU A 174 -8.98 20.23 5.27
N ILE A 175 -9.60 19.38 6.08
CA ILE A 175 -9.51 17.92 5.96
C ILE A 175 -10.91 17.32 5.82
N SER A 176 -11.02 16.20 5.09
CA SER A 176 -12.26 15.50 4.81
C SER A 176 -12.21 14.03 5.29
N PRO A 177 -12.33 13.76 6.60
CA PRO A 177 -12.43 12.39 7.11
C PRO A 177 -13.72 11.69 6.67
N TYR A 178 -13.60 10.44 6.18
CA TYR A 178 -14.71 9.70 5.58
C TYR A 178 -15.42 8.80 6.60
N VAL A 179 -16.63 9.18 7.03
CA VAL A 179 -17.43 8.46 8.02
C VAL A 179 -17.92 7.13 7.47
N GLY A 180 -18.76 7.15 6.45
CA GLY A 180 -19.43 5.95 5.96
C GLY A 180 -18.48 4.94 5.32
N ARG A 181 -17.34 5.37 4.75
CA ARG A 181 -16.35 4.41 4.20
C ARG A 181 -15.58 3.67 5.29
N ILE A 182 -15.37 4.30 6.45
CA ILE A 182 -14.85 3.62 7.64
C ILE A 182 -15.89 2.60 8.11
N LEU A 183 -17.15 3.01 8.25
CA LEU A 183 -18.24 2.11 8.63
C LEU A 183 -18.34 0.90 7.69
N ASP A 184 -18.35 1.11 6.37
CA ASP A 184 -18.43 0.04 5.38
C ASP A 184 -17.34 -1.03 5.58
N TRP A 185 -16.11 -0.61 5.93
CA TRP A 185 -15.01 -1.53 6.19
C TRP A 185 -15.27 -2.39 7.42
N TYR A 186 -15.69 -1.78 8.53
CA TYR A 186 -15.96 -2.51 9.77
C TYR A 186 -17.16 -3.45 9.64
N VAL A 187 -18.21 -3.05 8.92
CA VAL A 187 -19.35 -3.94 8.62
C VAL A 187 -18.89 -5.16 7.83
N ALA A 188 -17.99 -4.98 6.85
CA ALA A 188 -17.47 -6.09 6.04
C ALA A 188 -16.52 -7.03 6.80
N HIS A 189 -15.87 -6.57 7.87
CA HIS A 189 -14.89 -7.36 8.64
C HIS A 189 -15.42 -7.86 9.98
N HIS A 190 -16.59 -7.38 10.41
CA HIS A 190 -17.23 -7.73 11.68
C HIS A 190 -18.74 -7.97 11.45
N GLU A 191 -19.08 -8.97 10.65
CA GLU A 191 -20.46 -9.24 10.20
C GLU A 191 -21.49 -9.34 11.34
N GLU A 192 -21.09 -9.81 12.52
CA GLU A 192 -21.98 -9.96 13.68
C GLU A 192 -22.15 -8.66 14.50
N GLN A 193 -21.31 -7.64 14.26
CA GLN A 193 -21.34 -6.39 15.01
C GLN A 193 -22.38 -5.43 14.41
N LYS A 194 -23.32 -4.99 15.26
CA LYS A 194 -24.26 -3.93 14.90
C LYS A 194 -23.65 -2.57 15.22
N PHE A 195 -23.73 -1.68 14.24
CA PHE A 195 -23.29 -0.28 14.38
C PHE A 195 -24.50 0.65 14.42
N ASP A 196 -24.46 1.60 15.34
CA ASP A 196 -25.37 2.72 15.49
C ASP A 196 -24.57 4.00 15.75
N ALA A 197 -25.26 5.13 15.92
CA ALA A 197 -24.62 6.44 16.08
C ALA A 197 -23.64 6.54 17.27
N THR A 198 -23.69 5.63 18.25
CA THR A 198 -22.84 5.66 19.45
C THR A 198 -21.56 4.84 19.31
N ASN A 199 -21.56 3.82 18.45
CA ASN A 199 -20.41 2.92 18.26
C ASN A 199 -19.90 2.87 16.81
N ASP A 200 -20.44 3.71 15.91
CA ASP A 200 -19.96 3.86 14.54
C ASP A 200 -18.49 4.35 14.53
N PRO A 201 -17.56 3.56 13.95
CA PRO A 201 -16.14 3.88 13.95
C PRO A 201 -15.81 5.14 13.15
N GLY A 202 -16.60 5.47 12.12
CA GLY A 202 -16.46 6.71 11.36
C GLY A 202 -16.85 7.94 12.18
N ILE A 203 -17.97 7.87 12.91
CA ILE A 203 -18.40 8.96 13.82
C ILE A 203 -17.38 9.17 14.94
N ILE A 204 -16.88 8.09 15.54
CA ILE A 204 -15.84 8.12 16.57
C ILE A 204 -14.57 8.78 16.01
N SER A 205 -14.15 8.39 14.80
CA SER A 205 -12.97 8.94 14.14
C SER A 205 -13.07 10.46 13.94
N VAL A 206 -14.15 10.95 13.34
CA VAL A 206 -14.35 12.39 13.11
C VAL A 206 -14.46 13.16 14.42
N THR A 207 -15.19 12.63 15.40
CA THR A 207 -15.34 13.24 16.73
C THR A 207 -13.98 13.41 17.42
N ARG A 208 -13.14 12.37 17.39
CA ARG A 208 -11.77 12.42 17.94
C ARG A 208 -10.94 13.48 17.24
N ILE A 209 -10.98 13.53 15.91
CA ILE A 209 -10.22 14.49 15.10
C ILE A 209 -10.67 15.93 15.40
N TYR A 210 -11.99 16.20 15.38
CA TYR A 210 -12.54 17.50 15.71
C TYR A 210 -12.09 17.96 17.09
N ASN A 211 -12.25 17.09 18.10
CA ASN A 211 -11.87 17.41 19.48
C ASN A 211 -10.38 17.72 19.60
N TYR A 212 -9.52 16.92 18.97
CA TYR A 212 -8.07 17.17 18.90
C TYR A 212 -7.78 18.55 18.31
N TYR A 213 -8.42 18.89 17.19
CA TYR A 213 -8.18 20.14 16.48
C TYR A 213 -8.57 21.35 17.32
N LYS A 214 -9.75 21.31 17.96
CA LYS A 214 -10.23 22.41 18.81
C LYS A 214 -9.47 22.51 20.12
N LYS A 215 -9.05 21.37 20.71
CA LYS A 215 -8.25 21.33 21.94
C LYS A 215 -6.94 22.09 21.80
N PHE A 216 -6.22 21.86 20.70
CA PHE A 216 -4.90 22.43 20.46
C PHE A 216 -4.92 23.69 19.59
N GLY A 217 -6.10 24.18 19.21
CA GLY A 217 -6.25 25.45 18.48
C GLY A 217 -5.76 25.40 17.04
N PHE A 218 -5.80 24.23 16.40
CA PHE A 218 -5.47 24.10 14.98
C PHE A 218 -6.50 24.85 14.13
N LYS A 219 -6.02 25.59 13.12
CA LYS A 219 -6.86 26.40 12.22
C LYS A 219 -7.52 25.58 11.12
N THR A 220 -7.02 24.38 10.86
CA THR A 220 -7.57 23.45 9.87
C THR A 220 -9.03 23.14 10.19
N GLY A 221 -9.91 23.27 9.20
CA GLY A 221 -11.31 22.87 9.33
C GLY A 221 -11.47 21.36 9.24
N VAL A 222 -12.44 20.80 9.97
CA VAL A 222 -12.81 19.39 9.89
C VAL A 222 -14.12 19.25 9.12
N MET A 223 -14.09 18.56 7.97
CA MET A 223 -15.27 18.27 7.15
C MET A 223 -15.64 16.79 7.22
N GLY A 224 -16.64 16.44 8.02
CA GLY A 224 -17.19 15.08 7.98
C GLY A 224 -17.75 14.76 6.59
N ALA A 225 -17.42 13.59 6.05
CA ALA A 225 -17.72 13.24 4.66
C ALA A 225 -18.18 11.79 4.46
N SER A 226 -18.74 11.51 3.28
CA SER A 226 -19.18 10.18 2.85
C SER A 226 -20.23 9.54 3.77
N PHE A 227 -21.27 10.27 4.15
CA PHE A 227 -22.35 9.75 4.98
C PHE A 227 -23.21 8.69 4.29
N ARG A 228 -23.72 7.70 5.02
CA ARG A 228 -24.68 6.68 4.54
C ARG A 228 -26.12 7.00 4.92
N ASN A 229 -26.32 7.67 6.05
CA ASN A 229 -27.64 7.96 6.60
C ASN A 229 -27.63 9.29 7.38
N ILE A 230 -28.82 9.84 7.66
CA ILE A 230 -28.94 11.12 8.41
C ILE A 230 -28.48 11.00 9.86
N GLY A 231 -28.55 9.82 10.47
CA GLY A 231 -28.10 9.61 11.86
C GLY A 231 -26.61 9.89 12.05
N GLU A 232 -25.78 9.55 11.07
CA GLU A 232 -24.35 9.94 11.07
C GLU A 232 -24.16 11.46 10.97
N VAL A 233 -24.98 12.14 10.17
CA VAL A 233 -24.95 13.60 10.03
C VAL A 233 -25.35 14.27 11.34
N GLU A 234 -26.42 13.79 11.96
CA GLU A 234 -26.94 14.27 13.24
C GLU A 234 -25.96 14.05 14.39
N ALA A 235 -25.26 12.91 14.40
CA ALA A 235 -24.24 12.60 15.40
C ALA A 235 -23.02 13.54 15.33
N LEU A 236 -22.76 14.13 14.17
CA LEU A 236 -21.67 15.10 13.95
C LEU A 236 -22.17 16.55 13.84
N ALA A 237 -23.41 16.81 14.23
CA ALA A 237 -23.96 18.16 14.35
C ALA A 237 -23.04 19.05 15.22
N GLY A 238 -22.52 20.14 14.66
CA GLY A 238 -21.54 21.03 15.32
C GLY A 238 -20.11 20.88 14.82
N CYS A 239 -19.84 19.90 13.94
CA CYS A 239 -18.61 19.85 13.14
C CYS A 239 -18.48 21.12 12.31
N ASP A 240 -17.25 21.50 11.94
CA ASP A 240 -17.02 22.74 11.18
C ASP A 240 -17.75 22.71 9.84
N TYR A 241 -17.60 21.59 9.12
CA TYR A 241 -18.22 21.36 7.83
C TYR A 241 -18.80 19.94 7.76
N LEU A 242 -19.86 19.76 6.98
CA LEU A 242 -20.34 18.44 6.58
C LEU A 242 -20.63 18.46 5.08
N THR A 243 -20.02 17.52 4.35
CA THR A 243 -20.35 17.31 2.93
C THR A 243 -21.46 16.26 2.82
N VAL A 244 -22.65 16.72 2.42
CA VAL A 244 -23.89 15.94 2.51
C VAL A 244 -24.50 15.77 1.12
N SER A 245 -24.84 14.53 0.77
CA SER A 245 -25.44 14.22 -0.53
C SER A 245 -26.87 14.79 -0.66
N PRO A 246 -27.34 15.10 -1.89
CA PRO A 246 -28.70 15.59 -2.11
C PRO A 246 -29.80 14.73 -1.50
N LYS A 247 -29.59 13.40 -1.46
CA LYS A 247 -30.54 12.46 -0.84
C LYS A 247 -30.68 12.73 0.66
N LEU A 248 -29.57 12.83 1.38
CA LEU A 248 -29.58 13.06 2.83
C LEU A 248 -30.05 14.47 3.18
N LEU A 249 -29.75 15.47 2.33
CA LEU A 249 -30.31 16.81 2.48
C LEU A 249 -31.84 16.81 2.39
N ALA A 250 -32.41 16.05 1.45
CA ALA A 250 -33.86 15.89 1.32
C ALA A 250 -34.49 15.20 2.54
N GLU A 251 -33.79 14.25 3.16
CA GLU A 251 -34.22 13.57 4.38
C GLU A 251 -34.20 14.51 5.59
N LEU A 252 -33.13 15.30 5.75
CA LEU A 252 -33.00 16.31 6.81
C LEU A 252 -34.03 17.44 6.69
N GLU A 253 -34.42 17.83 5.46
CA GLU A 253 -35.46 18.84 5.23
C GLU A 253 -36.86 18.34 5.66
N LYS A 254 -37.09 17.02 5.61
CA LYS A 254 -38.33 16.37 6.05
C LYS A 254 -38.36 16.04 7.55
N CYS A 255 -37.19 16.00 8.19
CA CYS A 255 -37.03 15.78 9.61
C CYS A 255 -37.43 17.04 10.40
N ASN A 256 -38.34 16.89 11.35
CA ASN A 256 -38.81 17.98 12.23
C ASN A 256 -38.42 17.76 13.70
N ASP A 257 -37.55 16.79 13.94
CA ASP A 257 -37.03 16.49 15.27
C ASP A 257 -36.11 17.61 15.76
N VAL A 258 -35.92 17.68 17.08
CA VAL A 258 -34.96 18.63 17.66
C VAL A 258 -33.55 18.08 17.43
N LEU A 259 -32.70 18.86 16.76
CA LEU A 259 -31.32 18.50 16.46
C LEU A 259 -30.35 19.21 17.43
N PRO A 260 -29.88 18.52 18.49
CA PRO A 260 -28.92 19.12 19.41
C PRO A 260 -27.52 19.18 18.79
N ARG A 261 -26.77 20.23 19.11
CA ARG A 261 -25.33 20.31 18.84
C ARG A 261 -24.60 19.20 19.60
N LYS A 262 -23.85 18.34 18.89
CA LYS A 262 -23.06 17.23 19.43
C LYS A 262 -21.59 17.58 19.61
N LEU A 263 -21.03 18.33 18.67
CA LEU A 263 -19.63 18.78 18.71
C LEU A 263 -19.55 20.26 19.08
N ASP A 264 -18.82 20.56 20.16
CA ASP A 264 -18.68 21.91 20.68
C ASP A 264 -17.21 22.25 20.98
N PRO A 265 -16.68 23.38 20.47
CA PRO A 265 -15.27 23.73 20.63
C PRO A 265 -14.90 24.05 22.09
N GLU A 266 -15.81 24.58 22.90
CA GLU A 266 -15.54 24.89 24.31
C GLU A 266 -15.52 23.63 25.18
N VAL A 267 -16.27 22.60 24.79
CA VAL A 267 -16.16 21.26 25.39
C VAL A 267 -14.83 20.63 24.99
N ALA A 268 -14.49 20.65 23.69
CA ALA A 268 -13.25 20.06 23.18
C ALA A 268 -11.99 20.62 23.86
N LYS A 269 -11.92 21.95 24.10
CA LYS A 269 -10.81 22.61 24.82
C LYS A 269 -10.57 22.07 26.23
N LYS A 270 -11.60 21.53 26.88
CA LYS A 270 -11.54 21.02 28.26
C LYS A 270 -11.18 19.53 28.33
N LEU A 271 -11.16 18.82 27.20
CA LEU A 271 -10.81 17.40 27.17
C LEU A 271 -9.35 17.17 27.57
N ASP A 272 -9.10 16.05 28.25
CA ASP A 272 -7.76 15.59 28.54
C ASP A 272 -7.22 14.82 27.33
N MET A 273 -6.28 15.43 26.61
CA MET A 273 -5.68 14.91 25.39
C MET A 273 -4.23 15.36 25.32
N GLU A 274 -3.37 14.49 24.80
CA GLU A 274 -1.97 14.82 24.54
C GLU A 274 -1.78 15.21 23.08
N GLN A 275 -0.88 16.18 22.85
CA GLN A 275 -0.51 16.58 21.50
C GLN A 275 0.46 15.56 20.93
N VAL A 276 0.18 15.12 19.71
CA VAL A 276 0.99 14.15 18.96
C VAL A 276 1.60 14.87 17.76
N HIS A 277 2.83 14.52 17.40
CA HIS A 277 3.49 14.99 16.19
C HIS A 277 3.74 13.83 15.23
N MET A 278 3.68 14.10 13.92
CA MET A 278 3.93 13.09 12.88
C MET A 278 5.06 13.52 11.95
N ASP A 279 6.18 12.81 12.03
CA ASP A 279 7.16 12.75 10.94
C ASP A 279 6.82 11.62 9.96
N GLU A 280 7.59 11.50 8.88
CA GLU A 280 7.32 10.52 7.82
C GLU A 280 7.34 9.08 8.33
N GLN A 281 8.35 8.76 9.15
CA GLN A 281 8.55 7.43 9.69
C GLN A 281 7.36 7.04 10.58
N THR A 282 7.01 7.90 11.53
CA THR A 282 5.91 7.67 12.48
C THR A 282 4.59 7.59 11.73
N TYR A 283 4.39 8.44 10.73
CA TYR A 283 3.21 8.40 9.86
C TYR A 283 3.08 7.07 9.12
N ARG A 284 4.14 6.62 8.45
CA ARG A 284 4.12 5.36 7.67
C ARG A 284 3.90 4.15 8.56
N TRP A 285 4.56 4.10 9.72
CA TRP A 285 4.35 3.05 10.71
C TRP A 285 2.91 3.05 11.25
N ALA A 286 2.40 4.21 11.69
CA ALA A 286 1.06 4.32 12.26
C ALA A 286 -0.04 4.00 11.24
N MET A 287 0.14 4.42 9.98
CA MET A 287 -0.75 4.01 8.88
C MET A 287 -0.70 2.50 8.65
N ASN A 288 0.49 1.89 8.68
CA ASN A 288 0.63 0.44 8.54
C ASN A 288 0.02 -0.34 9.71
N GLU A 289 0.01 0.19 10.94
CA GLU A 289 -0.67 -0.43 12.08
C GLU A 289 -2.20 -0.39 11.94
N ASP A 290 -2.75 0.59 11.23
CA ASP A 290 -4.17 0.69 10.91
C ASP A 290 -4.49 0.02 9.56
N GLN A 291 -4.88 -1.25 9.62
CA GLN A 291 -5.23 -2.04 8.43
C GLN A 291 -6.32 -1.36 7.60
N MET A 292 -7.38 -0.89 8.24
CA MET A 292 -8.51 -0.24 7.56
C MET A 292 -8.05 0.99 6.79
N ALA A 293 -7.23 1.84 7.43
CA ALA A 293 -6.75 3.06 6.81
C ALA A 293 -5.82 2.79 5.62
N THR A 294 -4.94 1.78 5.73
CA THR A 294 -4.07 1.35 4.63
C THR A 294 -4.88 0.87 3.43
N GLU A 295 -5.85 -0.01 3.66
CA GLU A 295 -6.70 -0.56 2.59
C GLU A 295 -7.57 0.53 1.95
N LYS A 296 -8.25 1.35 2.77
CA LYS A 296 -9.18 2.36 2.27
C LYS A 296 -8.50 3.54 1.57
N LEU A 297 -7.30 3.95 2.01
CA LEU A 297 -6.52 4.97 1.31
C LEU A 297 -6.17 4.49 -0.11
N THR A 298 -5.62 3.29 -0.24
CA THR A 298 -5.19 2.79 -1.55
C THR A 298 -6.38 2.42 -2.45
N GLU A 299 -7.45 1.84 -1.91
CA GLU A 299 -8.71 1.61 -2.62
C GLU A 299 -9.28 2.92 -3.16
N GLY A 300 -9.35 3.97 -2.33
CA GLY A 300 -9.87 5.27 -2.72
C GLY A 300 -9.09 5.91 -3.87
N ILE A 301 -7.76 5.85 -3.83
CA ILE A 301 -6.89 6.34 -4.92
C ILE A 301 -7.16 5.58 -6.21
N ARG A 302 -7.21 4.23 -6.15
CA ARG A 302 -7.48 3.39 -7.33
C ARG A 302 -8.85 3.68 -7.94
N THR A 303 -9.90 3.76 -7.12
CA THR A 303 -11.26 4.07 -7.58
C THR A 303 -11.32 5.45 -8.26
N PHE A 304 -10.73 6.47 -7.63
CA PHE A 304 -10.71 7.82 -8.23
C PHE A 304 -9.89 7.86 -9.52
N ALA A 305 -8.79 7.12 -9.61
CA ALA A 305 -8.01 6.99 -10.85
C ALA A 305 -8.80 6.26 -11.95
N GLU A 306 -9.57 5.24 -11.61
CA GLU A 306 -10.45 4.55 -12.56
C GLU A 306 -11.54 5.46 -13.11
N ASP A 307 -12.21 6.23 -12.25
CA ASP A 307 -13.25 7.17 -12.69
C ASP A 307 -12.68 8.33 -13.51
N ALA A 308 -11.44 8.76 -13.22
CA ALA A 308 -10.72 9.71 -14.07
C ALA A 308 -10.46 9.12 -15.46
N ARG A 309 -10.03 7.85 -15.58
CA ARG A 309 -9.86 7.17 -16.87
C ARG A 309 -11.18 7.05 -17.64
N LYS A 310 -12.30 6.78 -16.97
CA LYS A 310 -13.63 6.74 -17.62
C LYS A 310 -14.02 8.10 -18.22
N LEU A 311 -13.74 9.19 -17.49
CA LEU A 311 -13.94 10.54 -18.02
C LEU A 311 -13.03 10.83 -19.21
N GLU A 312 -11.76 10.40 -19.16
CA GLU A 312 -10.83 10.51 -20.30
C GLU A 312 -11.34 9.77 -21.54
N THR A 313 -11.82 8.53 -21.39
CA THR A 313 -12.41 7.76 -22.49
C THR A 313 -13.60 8.50 -23.11
N MET A 314 -14.50 9.05 -22.28
CA MET A 314 -15.65 9.82 -22.77
C MET A 314 -15.21 11.05 -23.58
N LEU A 315 -14.21 11.79 -23.11
CA LEU A 315 -13.69 12.98 -23.80
C LEU A 315 -12.92 12.62 -25.08
N ARG A 316 -12.17 11.51 -25.07
CA ARG A 316 -11.49 10.97 -26.27
C ARG A 316 -12.50 10.69 -27.38
N GLU A 317 -13.58 9.98 -27.06
CA GLU A 317 -14.63 9.70 -28.04
C GLU A 317 -15.28 10.98 -28.59
N LEU A 318 -15.47 12.02 -27.77
CA LEU A 318 -16.00 13.31 -28.21
C LEU A 318 -15.03 14.04 -29.14
N ILE A 319 -13.74 14.03 -28.82
CA ILE A 319 -12.67 14.60 -29.66
C ILE A 319 -12.67 13.92 -31.03
N GLU A 320 -12.67 12.59 -31.05
CA GLU A 320 -12.64 11.75 -32.25
C GLU A 320 -13.89 11.90 -33.10
N LYS A 321 -15.10 11.87 -32.50
CA LYS A 321 -16.37 12.11 -33.22
C LYS A 321 -16.37 13.46 -33.94
N THR A 322 -15.87 14.49 -33.27
CA THR A 322 -15.73 15.84 -33.86
C THR A 322 -14.69 15.87 -34.98
N ASN A 323 -13.64 15.04 -34.91
CA ASN A 323 -12.66 14.90 -36.00
C ASN A 323 -13.22 14.08 -37.18
N SER A 324 -14.04 13.06 -36.93
CA SER A 324 -14.66 12.23 -37.97
C SER A 324 -15.74 12.94 -38.79
N LEU A 325 -16.42 13.94 -38.21
CA LEU A 325 -17.33 14.84 -38.94
C LEU A 325 -16.60 15.70 -39.99
N LEU A 326 -15.26 15.80 -39.91
CA LEU A 326 -14.39 16.43 -40.91
C LEU A 326 -13.76 15.41 -41.90
N HIS A 327 -14.03 14.10 -41.77
CA HIS A 327 -13.28 13.06 -42.47
C HIS A 327 -14.12 11.97 -43.16
N PHE A 328 -15.35 12.29 -43.58
CA PHE A 328 -16.10 11.44 -44.51
C PHE A 328 -15.59 11.63 -45.96
N CYS A 329 -14.39 11.11 -46.25
CA CYS A 329 -14.02 10.75 -47.62
C CYS A 329 -13.01 9.58 -47.61
N SER A 330 -13.43 8.47 -48.21
CA SER A 330 -12.68 7.27 -48.63
C SER A 330 -12.35 6.19 -47.57
N THR A 331 -13.02 5.04 -47.74
CA THR A 331 -12.64 3.68 -47.30
C THR A 331 -12.53 2.82 -48.57
N PHE A 332 -11.55 1.92 -48.73
CA PHE A 332 -11.52 0.48 -48.37
C PHE A 332 -10.26 -0.09 -49.10
N THR A 333 -9.51 -1.11 -48.69
CA THR A 333 -9.88 -2.54 -48.57
C THR A 333 -8.82 -3.36 -47.81
N CYS A 334 -9.24 -4.53 -47.34
CA CYS A 334 -8.56 -5.54 -46.51
C CYS A 334 -7.76 -6.56 -47.34
N ASN A 335 -6.72 -7.18 -46.75
CA ASN A 335 -6.06 -8.38 -47.29
C ASN A 335 -5.78 -9.40 -46.16
N PHE A 336 -6.17 -10.66 -46.38
CA PHE A 336 -5.92 -11.81 -45.50
C PHE A 336 -5.05 -12.84 -46.25
N SER A 337 -4.02 -13.38 -45.59
CA SER A 337 -3.32 -14.59 -46.05
C SER A 337 -2.98 -15.50 -44.87
N ARG A 338 -3.36 -16.78 -44.96
CA ARG A 338 -3.06 -17.87 -43.99
C ARG A 338 -1.78 -18.62 -44.40
N SER A 339 -0.94 -18.95 -43.43
CA SER A 339 0.19 -19.89 -43.52
C SER A 339 -0.18 -21.28 -42.99
N LYS A 340 0.54 -22.31 -43.47
CA LYS A 340 0.36 -23.75 -43.20
C LYS A 340 1.24 -24.21 -42.03
N ASP A 341 0.69 -25.07 -41.17
CA ASP A 341 1.43 -25.85 -40.17
C ASP A 341 1.83 -27.23 -40.72
N VAL A 342 3.04 -27.69 -40.36
CA VAL A 342 3.53 -29.06 -40.53
C VAL A 342 3.96 -29.56 -39.16
N SER A 343 3.37 -30.66 -38.69
CA SER A 343 3.76 -31.36 -37.47
C SER A 343 4.79 -32.46 -37.78
N MET A 344 5.83 -32.56 -36.94
CA MET A 344 6.75 -33.70 -36.92
C MET A 344 6.50 -34.52 -35.64
N SER A 345 6.51 -35.84 -35.81
CA SER A 345 6.48 -36.85 -34.76
C SER A 345 7.82 -36.96 -34.04
N THR A 346 7.77 -37.35 -32.77
CA THR A 346 8.92 -37.91 -32.06
C THR A 346 8.46 -39.08 -31.21
N ASP A 347 9.11 -40.22 -31.41
CA ASP A 347 9.01 -41.39 -30.55
C ASP A 347 10.45 -41.82 -30.25
N SER A 348 10.83 -41.95 -28.97
CA SER A 348 11.86 -42.92 -28.55
C SER A 348 11.94 -43.03 -27.03
N GLN A 349 12.25 -44.25 -26.62
CA GLN A 349 12.01 -44.86 -25.32
C GLN A 349 13.18 -44.70 -24.33
N ASN A 350 12.78 -44.65 -23.05
CA ASN A 350 13.36 -45.27 -21.85
C ASN A 350 14.86 -45.63 -21.80
N LYS A 351 15.51 -45.12 -20.74
CA LYS A 351 16.48 -45.88 -19.94
C LYS A 351 16.16 -45.72 -18.45
N LYS A 352 15.96 -46.84 -17.75
CA LYS A 352 15.80 -46.90 -16.29
C LYS A 352 17.12 -46.47 -15.63
N VAL A 353 17.13 -45.26 -15.10
CA VAL A 353 18.14 -44.75 -14.16
C VAL A 353 17.62 -44.97 -12.75
N LYS A 354 18.52 -45.32 -11.82
CA LYS A 354 18.25 -45.47 -10.38
C LYS A 354 17.44 -44.26 -9.90
N MET A 355 16.17 -44.43 -9.52
CA MET A 355 15.27 -43.31 -9.27
C MET A 355 15.75 -42.51 -8.06
N SER A 356 16.19 -41.29 -8.34
CA SER A 356 16.43 -40.24 -7.36
C SER A 356 15.06 -39.72 -6.89
N ASN A 357 14.85 -39.53 -5.58
CA ASN A 357 13.60 -38.95 -5.09
C ASN A 357 13.44 -37.49 -5.58
N SER A 358 12.24 -36.92 -5.47
CA SER A 358 11.95 -35.59 -5.99
C SER A 358 12.84 -34.50 -5.37
N LEU A 359 13.21 -34.62 -4.09
CA LEU A 359 14.13 -33.68 -3.44
C LEU A 359 15.53 -33.69 -4.07
N GLU A 360 16.10 -34.86 -4.31
CA GLU A 360 17.42 -35.00 -4.93
C GLU A 360 17.40 -34.60 -6.42
N GLN A 361 16.29 -34.82 -7.14
CA GLN A 361 16.10 -34.24 -8.48
C GLN A 361 16.06 -32.71 -8.44
N LEU A 362 15.36 -32.11 -7.47
CA LEU A 362 15.27 -30.66 -7.32
C LEU A 362 16.64 -30.02 -6.98
N LYS A 363 17.44 -30.66 -6.12
CA LYS A 363 18.82 -30.22 -5.79
C LYS A 363 19.74 -30.12 -7.01
N ALA A 364 19.47 -30.89 -8.07
CA ALA A 364 20.24 -30.80 -9.31
C ALA A 364 19.90 -29.55 -10.16
N LEU A 365 18.79 -28.88 -9.86
CA LEU A 365 18.27 -27.74 -10.62
C LEU A 365 18.33 -26.42 -9.84
N THR A 366 18.20 -26.49 -8.52
CA THR A 366 17.99 -25.33 -7.63
C THR A 366 18.70 -25.54 -6.30
N VAL A 367 19.25 -24.46 -5.74
CA VAL A 367 19.85 -24.50 -4.40
C VAL A 367 18.76 -24.57 -3.33
N ILE A 368 18.82 -25.59 -2.48
CA ILE A 368 17.84 -25.81 -1.41
C ILE A 368 18.27 -25.09 -0.13
N VAL A 369 17.33 -24.32 0.42
CA VAL A 369 17.45 -23.55 1.67
C VAL A 369 16.38 -24.04 2.65
N ALA A 370 16.73 -24.16 3.93
CA ALA A 370 15.75 -24.53 4.96
C ALA A 370 15.12 -23.30 5.62
N ASP A 371 13.78 -23.26 5.65
CA ASP A 371 13.01 -22.19 6.31
C ASP A 371 12.53 -22.63 7.69
N THR A 372 13.39 -22.53 8.70
CA THR A 372 13.05 -22.90 10.08
C THR A 372 14.02 -22.28 11.10
N GLY A 373 13.56 -22.06 12.34
CA GLY A 373 14.41 -21.79 13.50
C GLY A 373 14.83 -23.07 14.24
N ASP A 374 14.17 -24.19 13.94
CA ASP A 374 14.48 -25.52 14.48
C ASP A 374 15.67 -26.12 13.72
N PHE A 375 16.88 -25.80 14.19
CA PHE A 375 18.11 -26.20 13.53
C PHE A 375 18.41 -27.71 13.65
N GLU A 376 17.81 -28.42 14.60
CA GLU A 376 17.88 -29.87 14.68
C GLU A 376 17.19 -30.54 13.48
N ALA A 377 16.02 -30.04 13.07
CA ALA A 377 15.32 -30.52 11.89
C ALA A 377 16.10 -30.30 10.57
N MET A 378 17.02 -29.32 10.53
CA MET A 378 17.84 -29.05 9.33
C MET A 378 18.86 -30.16 9.04
N LYS A 379 19.33 -30.88 10.08
CA LYS A 379 20.38 -31.91 9.94
C LYS A 379 19.97 -33.04 8.99
N GLN A 380 18.67 -33.34 8.91
CA GLN A 380 18.14 -34.37 8.02
C GLN A 380 18.34 -34.02 6.53
N TYR A 381 18.06 -32.78 6.15
CA TYR A 381 17.90 -32.42 4.73
C TYR A 381 19.16 -31.86 4.08
N LYS A 382 20.19 -31.53 4.88
CA LYS A 382 21.48 -30.96 4.45
C LYS A 382 21.32 -29.76 3.49
N PRO A 383 20.60 -28.71 3.90
CA PRO A 383 20.40 -27.52 3.07
C PRO A 383 21.73 -26.76 2.89
N THR A 384 21.84 -25.98 1.82
CA THR A 384 23.02 -25.12 1.58
C THR A 384 23.00 -23.90 2.47
N ASP A 385 21.86 -23.20 2.48
CA ASP A 385 21.61 -22.00 3.28
C ASP A 385 20.43 -22.26 4.24
N ALA A 386 20.18 -21.34 5.17
CA ALA A 386 18.98 -21.34 6.00
C ALA A 386 18.38 -19.94 6.17
N THR A 387 17.07 -19.87 6.37
CA THR A 387 16.37 -18.63 6.66
C THR A 387 15.61 -18.69 7.98
N THR A 388 15.72 -17.59 8.74
CA THR A 388 14.85 -17.33 9.89
C THR A 388 13.99 -16.10 9.63
N ASN A 389 13.02 -15.87 10.52
CA ASN A 389 12.19 -14.68 10.61
C ASN A 389 11.62 -14.61 12.04
N PRO A 390 10.97 -13.50 12.46
CA PRO A 390 10.48 -13.35 13.83
C PRO A 390 9.54 -14.48 14.29
N SER A 391 8.64 -14.95 13.42
CA SER A 391 7.73 -16.06 13.74
C SER A 391 8.48 -17.38 13.98
N LEU A 392 9.51 -17.67 13.18
CA LEU A 392 10.32 -18.88 13.32
C LEU A 392 11.19 -18.86 14.56
N ILE A 393 11.79 -17.71 14.90
CA ILE A 393 12.56 -17.55 16.14
C ILE A 393 11.65 -17.67 17.36
N LEU A 394 10.46 -17.05 17.34
CA LEU A 394 9.49 -17.19 18.42
C LEU A 394 9.06 -18.66 18.62
N SER A 395 8.75 -19.35 17.52
CA SER A 395 8.37 -20.76 17.55
C SER A 395 9.48 -21.64 18.12
N ALA A 396 10.72 -21.47 17.65
CA ALA A 396 11.87 -22.21 18.17
C ALA A 396 12.18 -21.86 19.63
N ALA A 397 12.15 -20.59 20.01
CA ALA A 397 12.39 -20.16 21.39
C ALA A 397 11.33 -20.69 22.39
N SER A 398 10.18 -21.14 21.90
CA SER A 398 9.15 -21.79 22.72
C SER A 398 9.42 -23.29 22.96
N MET A 399 10.47 -23.86 22.36
CA MET A 399 10.85 -25.27 22.54
C MET A 399 11.85 -25.45 23.68
N ASP A 400 11.56 -26.36 24.60
CA ASP A 400 12.40 -26.61 25.79
C ASP A 400 13.87 -26.91 25.46
N GLN A 401 14.12 -27.61 24.36
CA GLN A 401 15.48 -27.95 23.90
C GLN A 401 16.35 -26.72 23.60
N TYR A 402 15.76 -25.57 23.31
CA TYR A 402 16.47 -24.33 23.00
C TYR A 402 16.56 -23.36 24.18
N ARG A 403 16.08 -23.76 25.36
CA ARG A 403 16.22 -23.01 26.62
C ARG A 403 17.65 -22.54 26.92
N PRO A 404 18.72 -23.33 26.68
CA PRO A 404 20.08 -22.87 26.94
C PRO A 404 20.50 -21.63 26.13
N LEU A 405 19.97 -21.45 24.91
CA LEU A 405 20.25 -20.25 24.09
C LEU A 405 19.56 -19.02 24.69
N ILE A 406 18.33 -19.18 25.20
CA ILE A 406 17.57 -18.12 25.86
C ILE A 406 18.31 -17.67 27.13
N ASP A 407 18.77 -18.61 27.95
CA ASP A 407 19.53 -18.29 29.17
C ASP A 407 20.86 -17.60 28.84
N LYS A 408 21.54 -17.98 27.75
CA LYS A 408 22.75 -17.30 27.26
C LYS A 408 22.44 -15.87 26.79
N ALA A 409 21.33 -15.66 26.08
CA ALA A 409 20.89 -14.34 25.64
C ALA A 409 20.53 -13.41 26.81
N ILE A 410 19.82 -13.93 27.82
CA ILE A 410 19.49 -13.18 29.05
C ILE A 410 20.78 -12.81 29.80
N LYS A 411 21.72 -13.75 29.97
CA LYS A 411 23.02 -13.47 30.61
C LYS A 411 23.85 -12.43 29.85
N TYR A 412 23.77 -12.40 28.53
CA TYR A 412 24.39 -11.36 27.73
C TYR A 412 23.75 -10.00 28.03
N ALA A 413 22.41 -9.92 27.95
CA ALA A 413 21.66 -8.70 28.18
C ALA A 413 21.84 -8.11 29.58
N GLN A 414 21.95 -8.96 30.61
CA GLN A 414 22.21 -8.54 31.99
C GLN A 414 23.50 -7.73 32.16
N LYS A 415 24.48 -7.89 31.26
CA LYS A 415 25.75 -7.14 31.29
C LYS A 415 25.67 -5.77 30.62
N LEU A 416 24.67 -5.54 29.76
CA LEU A 416 24.60 -4.36 28.89
C LEU A 416 23.44 -3.43 29.24
N GLY A 417 22.25 -3.98 29.52
CA GLY A 417 21.05 -3.17 29.77
C GLY A 417 20.96 -2.62 31.19
N GLN A 418 20.59 -1.35 31.33
CA GLN A 418 20.36 -0.70 32.63
C GLN A 418 18.92 -0.88 33.08
N THR A 419 17.97 -0.74 32.14
CA THR A 419 16.54 -0.93 32.40
C THR A 419 16.07 -2.34 32.00
N VAL A 420 14.88 -2.75 32.45
CA VAL A 420 14.28 -4.02 32.01
C VAL A 420 14.02 -3.99 30.51
N ASP A 421 13.57 -2.87 29.96
CA ASP A 421 13.28 -2.71 28.54
C ASP A 421 14.54 -2.85 27.68
N GLU A 422 15.64 -2.20 28.07
CA GLU A 422 16.94 -2.37 27.41
C GLU A 422 17.42 -3.83 27.47
N LYS A 423 17.30 -4.49 28.63
CA LYS A 423 17.67 -5.91 28.77
C LYS A 423 16.83 -6.81 27.86
N VAL A 424 15.53 -6.52 27.71
CA VAL A 424 14.65 -7.28 26.80
C VAL A 424 15.09 -7.10 25.36
N THR A 425 15.39 -5.86 24.93
CA THR A 425 15.88 -5.58 23.58
C THR A 425 17.22 -6.27 23.31
N GLU A 426 18.20 -6.15 24.22
CA GLU A 426 19.50 -6.80 24.07
C GLU A 426 19.42 -8.33 24.07
N ALA A 427 18.52 -8.91 24.89
CA ALA A 427 18.31 -10.35 24.92
C ALA A 427 17.67 -10.84 23.62
N SER A 428 16.69 -10.10 23.08
CA SER A 428 16.02 -10.43 21.82
C SER A 428 17.02 -10.42 20.66
N ASP A 429 17.83 -9.38 20.56
CA ASP A 429 18.88 -9.27 19.52
C ASP A 429 19.89 -10.42 19.62
N MET A 430 20.39 -10.70 20.83
CA MET A 430 21.36 -11.79 21.01
C MET A 430 20.75 -13.16 20.73
N LEU A 431 19.46 -13.37 21.02
CA LEU A 431 18.80 -14.63 20.73
C LEU A 431 18.80 -14.93 19.22
N PHE A 432 18.49 -13.94 18.37
CA PHE A 432 18.56 -14.09 16.91
C PHE A 432 19.97 -14.47 16.45
N VAL A 433 21.00 -13.80 17.01
CA VAL A 433 22.41 -14.09 16.71
C VAL A 433 22.78 -15.52 17.11
N LEU A 434 22.40 -15.95 18.33
CA LEU A 434 22.70 -17.28 18.83
C LEU A 434 22.06 -18.39 18.00
N PHE A 435 20.80 -18.24 17.58
CA PHE A 435 20.18 -19.17 16.64
C PHE A 435 20.93 -19.22 15.32
N GLY A 436 21.31 -18.05 14.78
CA GLY A 436 22.15 -17.97 13.57
C GLY A 436 23.49 -18.71 13.72
N CYS A 437 24.17 -18.55 14.86
CA CYS A 437 25.43 -19.24 15.14
C CYS A 437 25.26 -20.77 15.18
N GLU A 438 24.20 -21.29 15.81
CA GLU A 438 23.96 -22.75 15.83
C GLU A 438 23.62 -23.29 14.44
N ILE A 439 22.82 -22.56 13.67
CA ILE A 439 22.50 -22.92 12.27
C ILE A 439 23.78 -23.00 11.42
N LEU A 440 24.68 -22.03 11.53
CA LEU A 440 25.91 -21.96 10.74
C LEU A 440 26.92 -23.09 11.02
N LYS A 441 26.79 -23.80 12.15
CA LYS A 441 27.57 -25.02 12.44
C LYS A 441 27.10 -26.22 11.61
N ILE A 442 25.86 -26.17 11.10
CA ILE A 442 25.22 -27.27 10.37
C ILE A 442 25.32 -27.06 8.86
N ILE A 443 25.09 -25.81 8.41
CA ILE A 443 25.04 -25.49 6.98
C ILE A 443 26.40 -25.01 6.44
N PRO A 444 26.73 -25.29 5.17
CA PRO A 444 27.96 -24.79 4.56
C PRO A 444 27.86 -23.32 4.10
N GLY A 445 26.65 -22.85 3.79
CA GLY A 445 26.40 -21.52 3.23
C GLY A 445 25.92 -20.52 4.27
N ARG A 446 24.92 -19.70 3.92
CA ARG A 446 24.53 -18.49 4.66
C ARG A 446 23.29 -18.68 5.53
N VAL A 447 23.19 -17.90 6.62
CA VAL A 447 21.95 -17.77 7.41
C VAL A 447 21.33 -16.38 7.22
N SER A 448 20.02 -16.33 6.96
CA SER A 448 19.27 -15.07 6.98
C SER A 448 18.71 -14.75 8.37
N ILE A 449 19.01 -13.56 8.88
CA ILE A 449 18.54 -13.04 10.17
C ILE A 449 17.79 -11.72 9.93
N GLU A 450 16.57 -11.64 10.43
CA GLU A 450 15.65 -10.54 10.11
C GLU A 450 15.74 -9.41 11.13
N VAL A 451 15.85 -8.17 10.62
CA VAL A 451 15.74 -6.98 11.47
C VAL A 451 14.33 -6.85 12.02
N ASP A 452 14.20 -6.10 13.11
CA ASP A 452 12.90 -5.83 13.72
C ASP A 452 11.94 -5.19 12.71
N ALA A 453 10.80 -5.85 12.46
CA ALA A 453 9.80 -5.39 11.50
C ALA A 453 9.19 -4.03 11.87
N ARG A 454 9.28 -3.58 13.14
CA ARG A 454 8.87 -2.24 13.55
C ARG A 454 9.71 -1.13 12.91
N LEU A 455 10.89 -1.47 12.40
CA LEU A 455 11.80 -0.55 11.71
C LEU A 455 11.57 -0.51 10.19
N SER A 456 10.56 -1.21 9.66
CA SER A 456 10.36 -1.36 8.21
C SER A 456 10.15 -0.03 7.45
N PHE A 457 9.77 1.05 8.12
CA PHE A 457 9.62 2.38 7.53
C PHE A 457 10.67 3.38 8.05
N ASP A 458 11.74 2.88 8.68
CA ASP A 458 12.88 3.64 9.18
C ASP A 458 14.17 3.09 8.57
N LYS A 459 14.66 3.78 7.54
CA LYS A 459 15.88 3.39 6.83
C LYS A 459 17.09 3.39 7.78
N ASP A 460 17.27 4.45 8.56
CA ASP A 460 18.49 4.67 9.33
C ASP A 460 18.55 3.73 10.54
N SER A 461 17.42 3.52 11.23
CA SER A 461 17.36 2.52 12.31
C SER A 461 17.49 1.10 11.79
N SER A 462 16.97 0.80 10.59
CA SER A 462 17.19 -0.51 9.94
C SER A 462 18.67 -0.76 9.66
N ILE A 463 19.40 0.24 9.14
CA ILE A 463 20.86 0.17 8.94
C ILE A 463 21.58 -0.02 10.28
N LYS A 464 21.22 0.77 11.30
CA LYS A 464 21.84 0.68 12.64
C LYS A 464 21.64 -0.69 13.26
N LYS A 465 20.43 -1.27 13.17
CA LYS A 465 20.13 -2.62 13.67
C LYS A 465 20.91 -3.69 12.89
N ALA A 466 21.00 -3.56 11.57
CA ALA A 466 21.80 -4.47 10.74
C ALA A 466 23.29 -4.46 11.12
N LEU A 467 23.88 -3.27 11.27
CA LEU A 467 25.27 -3.10 11.71
C LEU A 467 25.50 -3.70 13.10
N LYS A 468 24.55 -3.50 14.02
CA LYS A 468 24.59 -4.12 15.35
C LYS A 468 24.62 -5.65 15.26
N PHE A 469 23.75 -6.26 14.46
CA PHE A 469 23.76 -7.71 14.26
C PHE A 469 25.09 -8.22 13.72
N ILE A 470 25.68 -7.55 12.72
CA ILE A 470 26.98 -7.95 12.19
C ILE A 470 28.06 -7.88 13.26
N SER A 471 28.12 -6.82 14.07
CA SER A 471 29.04 -6.71 15.21
C SER A 471 28.87 -7.86 16.20
N MET A 472 27.62 -8.23 16.51
CA MET A 472 27.33 -9.33 17.44
C MET A 472 27.72 -10.70 16.88
N PHE A 473 27.60 -10.91 15.56
CA PHE A 473 28.11 -12.12 14.90
C PHE A 473 29.64 -12.18 14.93
N GLU A 474 30.31 -11.06 14.68
CA GLU A 474 31.76 -10.95 14.77
C GLU A 474 32.27 -11.27 16.18
N GLU A 475 31.57 -10.82 17.23
CA GLU A 475 31.85 -11.18 18.63
C GLU A 475 31.74 -12.70 18.89
N GLN A 476 30.90 -13.42 18.13
CA GLN A 476 30.80 -14.88 18.18
C GLN A 476 31.78 -15.59 17.22
N GLY A 477 32.69 -14.84 16.57
CA GLY A 477 33.69 -15.38 15.63
C GLY A 477 33.11 -15.74 14.26
N ILE A 478 31.96 -15.19 13.88
CA ILE A 478 31.31 -15.41 12.58
C ILE A 478 31.53 -14.22 11.67
N ASN A 479 32.07 -14.48 10.47
CA ASN A 479 32.27 -13.43 9.47
C ASN A 479 30.97 -13.11 8.72
N LYS A 480 30.79 -11.84 8.35
CA LYS A 480 29.58 -11.30 7.72
C LYS A 480 29.22 -11.93 6.37
N GLU A 481 30.16 -12.55 5.64
CA GLU A 481 29.84 -13.25 4.38
C GLU A 481 28.98 -14.51 4.61
N ARG A 482 28.93 -15.02 5.84
CA ARG A 482 28.03 -16.10 6.25
C ARG A 482 26.62 -15.61 6.63
N ILE A 483 26.38 -14.29 6.65
CA ILE A 483 25.15 -13.67 7.11
C ILE A 483 24.43 -12.97 5.97
N LEU A 484 23.10 -13.11 5.93
CA LEU A 484 22.21 -12.24 5.15
C LEU A 484 21.34 -11.45 6.12
N ILE A 485 21.47 -10.13 6.13
CA ILE A 485 20.54 -9.27 6.87
C ILE A 485 19.24 -9.21 6.10
N LYS A 486 18.15 -9.65 6.74
CA LYS A 486 16.84 -9.73 6.11
C LYS A 486 15.99 -8.53 6.49
N LEU A 487 15.43 -7.85 5.49
CA LEU A 487 14.59 -6.65 5.66
C LEU A 487 13.30 -6.79 4.86
N ALA A 488 12.20 -6.21 5.35
CA ALA A 488 10.96 -6.10 4.59
C ALA A 488 11.19 -5.22 3.35
N SER A 489 10.61 -5.60 2.22
CA SER A 489 10.78 -4.91 0.93
C SER A 489 9.86 -3.68 0.81
N THR A 490 9.84 -2.83 1.83
CA THR A 490 9.34 -1.45 1.75
C THR A 490 10.32 -0.61 0.93
N TRP A 491 9.94 0.62 0.54
CA TRP A 491 10.90 1.53 -0.10
C TRP A 491 12.11 1.77 0.81
N GLU A 492 11.84 2.07 2.07
CA GLU A 492 12.83 2.39 3.09
C GLU A 492 13.75 1.19 3.38
N GLY A 493 13.20 -0.03 3.44
CA GLY A 493 13.98 -1.27 3.60
C GLY A 493 14.88 -1.58 2.40
N ILE A 494 14.42 -1.29 1.17
CA ILE A 494 15.23 -1.43 -0.05
C ILE A 494 16.35 -0.39 -0.08
N GLN A 495 16.09 0.86 0.32
CA GLN A 495 17.13 1.89 0.42
C GLN A 495 18.13 1.57 1.54
N ALA A 496 17.69 1.00 2.66
CA ALA A 496 18.58 0.51 3.72
C ALA A 496 19.51 -0.59 3.19
N ALA A 497 18.96 -1.57 2.46
CA ALA A 497 19.75 -2.64 1.86
C ALA A 497 20.75 -2.13 0.81
N ASN A 498 20.36 -1.17 -0.03
CA ASN A 498 21.27 -0.54 -1.00
C ASN A 498 22.52 0.03 -0.31
N GLU A 499 22.31 0.72 0.81
CA GLU A 499 23.38 1.32 1.60
C GLU A 499 24.26 0.28 2.30
N LEU A 500 23.64 -0.73 2.92
CA LEU A 500 24.32 -1.86 3.55
C LEU A 500 25.24 -2.60 2.57
N GLU A 501 24.75 -2.88 1.37
CA GLU A 501 25.54 -3.57 0.33
C GLU A 501 26.68 -2.67 -0.17
N LYS A 502 26.38 -1.43 -0.58
CA LYS A 502 27.35 -0.55 -1.24
C LYS A 502 28.41 0.03 -0.30
N LYS A 503 28.02 0.45 0.91
CA LYS A 503 28.92 1.16 1.83
C LYS A 503 29.56 0.22 2.85
N HIS A 504 28.87 -0.83 3.27
CA HIS A 504 29.31 -1.70 4.37
C HIS A 504 29.71 -3.10 3.91
N GLY A 505 29.39 -3.49 2.67
CA GLY A 505 29.58 -4.86 2.19
C GLY A 505 28.81 -5.87 3.04
N ILE A 506 27.62 -5.49 3.50
CA ILE A 506 26.71 -6.34 4.28
C ILE A 506 25.63 -6.84 3.34
N HIS A 507 25.62 -8.15 3.14
CA HIS A 507 24.72 -8.80 2.21
C HIS A 507 23.30 -8.88 2.75
N CYS A 508 22.33 -8.53 1.91
CA CYS A 508 20.93 -8.40 2.31
C CYS A 508 20.02 -9.43 1.62
N ASN A 509 18.97 -9.85 2.34
CA ASN A 509 17.84 -10.64 1.85
C ASN A 509 16.56 -9.80 1.94
N LEU A 510 16.01 -9.39 0.80
CA LEU A 510 14.80 -8.56 0.76
C LEU A 510 13.56 -9.46 0.75
N THR A 511 12.80 -9.43 1.84
CA THR A 511 11.66 -10.32 2.12
C THR A 511 10.33 -9.59 2.03
N LEU A 512 9.20 -10.29 2.25
CA LEU A 512 7.86 -9.74 2.06
C LEU A 512 7.71 -9.06 0.68
N LEU A 513 8.28 -9.70 -0.33
CA LEU A 513 8.27 -9.24 -1.71
C LEU A 513 7.11 -9.94 -2.43
N PHE A 514 6.14 -9.14 -2.85
CA PHE A 514 4.88 -9.58 -3.46
C PHE A 514 4.69 -9.00 -4.87
N SER A 515 5.08 -7.74 -5.10
CA SER A 515 4.86 -7.04 -6.37
C SER A 515 6.09 -7.07 -7.29
N PHE A 516 5.83 -6.85 -8.57
CA PHE A 516 6.87 -6.58 -9.55
C PHE A 516 7.63 -5.27 -9.27
N ALA A 517 6.98 -4.26 -8.67
CA ALA A 517 7.62 -2.99 -8.33
C ALA A 517 8.74 -3.19 -7.29
N GLN A 518 8.48 -3.98 -6.26
CA GLN A 518 9.50 -4.37 -5.27
C GLN A 518 10.65 -5.13 -5.93
N ALA A 519 10.34 -6.07 -6.82
CA ALA A 519 11.36 -6.83 -7.54
C ALA A 519 12.28 -5.91 -8.37
N VAL A 520 11.73 -4.97 -9.15
CA VAL A 520 12.55 -4.04 -9.94
C VAL A 520 13.39 -3.15 -9.02
N ALA A 521 12.79 -2.56 -7.98
CA ALA A 521 13.51 -1.72 -7.01
C ALA A 521 14.67 -2.46 -6.34
N CYS A 522 14.47 -3.73 -5.93
CA CYS A 522 15.54 -4.55 -5.35
C CYS A 522 16.67 -4.82 -6.35
N ALA A 523 16.33 -5.08 -7.61
CA ALA A 523 17.31 -5.34 -8.66
C ALA A 523 18.19 -4.10 -8.92
N GLU A 524 17.58 -2.91 -9.01
CA GLU A 524 18.27 -1.64 -9.20
C GLU A 524 19.06 -1.22 -7.95
N ALA A 525 18.58 -1.63 -6.77
CA ALA A 525 19.31 -1.45 -5.53
C ALA A 525 20.57 -2.33 -5.41
N GLY A 526 20.70 -3.37 -6.24
CA GLY A 526 21.87 -4.24 -6.27
C GLY A 526 21.99 -5.14 -5.04
N VAL A 527 20.86 -5.54 -4.45
CA VAL A 527 20.85 -6.39 -3.25
C VAL A 527 21.31 -7.81 -3.59
N THR A 528 21.92 -8.51 -2.63
CA THR A 528 22.45 -9.87 -2.84
C THR A 528 21.35 -10.87 -3.17
N LEU A 529 20.24 -10.82 -2.45
CA LEU A 529 19.17 -11.81 -2.57
C LEU A 529 17.78 -11.19 -2.33
N ILE A 530 16.78 -11.68 -3.06
CA ILE A 530 15.36 -11.41 -2.79
C ILE A 530 14.62 -12.70 -2.45
N SER A 531 13.64 -12.60 -1.55
CA SER A 531 12.71 -13.67 -1.19
C SER A 531 11.28 -13.33 -1.65
N PRO A 532 10.94 -13.49 -2.95
CA PRO A 532 9.57 -13.33 -3.43
C PRO A 532 8.66 -14.45 -2.90
N PHE A 533 7.51 -14.07 -2.35
CA PHE A 533 6.60 -15.01 -1.69
C PHE A 533 5.65 -15.65 -2.70
N VAL A 534 5.37 -16.94 -2.52
CA VAL A 534 4.46 -17.71 -3.38
C VAL A 534 3.12 -17.92 -2.67
N GLY A 535 3.10 -18.73 -1.62
CA GLY A 535 1.87 -19.17 -0.98
C GLY A 535 1.06 -18.09 -0.28
N ARG A 536 1.69 -16.98 0.17
CA ARG A 536 0.91 -15.83 0.69
C ARG A 536 0.18 -15.09 -0.43
N ILE A 537 0.68 -15.13 -1.66
CA ILE A 537 -0.04 -14.61 -2.83
C ILE A 537 -1.25 -15.51 -3.10
N LEU A 538 -1.05 -16.84 -3.13
CA LEU A 538 -2.14 -17.81 -3.24
C LEU A 538 -3.23 -17.56 -2.18
N ASP A 539 -2.87 -17.42 -0.90
CA ASP A 539 -3.82 -17.14 0.18
C ASP A 539 -4.68 -15.90 -0.10
N TRP A 540 -4.09 -14.83 -0.66
CA TRP A 540 -4.82 -13.61 -0.97
C TRP A 540 -5.86 -13.85 -2.06
N PHE A 541 -5.48 -14.51 -3.15
CA PHE A 541 -6.38 -14.78 -4.28
C PHE A 541 -7.51 -15.73 -3.87
N VAL A 542 -7.21 -16.75 -3.06
CA VAL A 542 -8.24 -17.66 -2.52
C VAL A 542 -9.21 -16.90 -1.61
N ALA A 543 -8.76 -15.93 -0.82
CA ALA A 543 -9.63 -15.15 0.04
C ALA A 543 -10.48 -14.13 -0.73
N ASN A 544 -9.89 -13.44 -1.72
CA ASN A 544 -10.47 -12.23 -2.33
C ASN A 544 -11.03 -12.40 -3.75
N THR A 545 -10.96 -13.60 -4.32
CA THR A 545 -11.51 -13.89 -5.67
C THR A 545 -12.39 -15.12 -5.65
N ASP A 546 -13.21 -15.33 -6.68
CA ASP A 546 -14.06 -16.52 -6.79
C ASP A 546 -13.26 -17.81 -7.01
N GLN A 547 -12.03 -17.71 -7.51
CA GLN A 547 -11.18 -18.86 -7.78
C GLN A 547 -10.48 -19.33 -6.49
N LYS A 548 -10.85 -20.53 -6.01
CA LYS A 548 -10.35 -21.10 -4.75
C LYS A 548 -9.29 -22.20 -4.90
N SER A 549 -8.99 -22.61 -6.14
CA SER A 549 -7.98 -23.62 -6.46
C SER A 549 -7.25 -23.24 -7.74
N PHE A 550 -5.97 -23.59 -7.81
CA PHE A 550 -5.08 -23.24 -8.92
C PHE A 550 -4.23 -24.46 -9.28
N GLU A 551 -4.10 -24.72 -10.57
CA GLU A 551 -3.06 -25.63 -11.08
C GLU A 551 -1.68 -25.02 -10.78
N PRO A 552 -0.63 -25.83 -10.53
CA PRO A 552 0.67 -25.32 -10.11
C PRO A 552 1.25 -24.21 -11.00
N GLU A 553 1.17 -24.34 -12.33
CA GLU A 553 1.66 -23.33 -13.27
C GLU A 553 0.79 -22.06 -13.36
N LYS A 554 -0.44 -22.13 -12.86
CA LYS A 554 -1.39 -21.00 -12.82
C LYS A 554 -1.53 -20.39 -11.43
N ASP A 555 -0.82 -20.94 -10.44
CA ASP A 555 -0.76 -20.36 -9.11
C ASP A 555 -0.24 -18.92 -9.20
N PRO A 556 -0.94 -17.94 -8.63
CA PRO A 556 -0.58 -16.52 -8.79
C PRO A 556 0.78 -16.19 -8.16
N GLY A 557 1.20 -16.92 -7.12
CA GLY A 557 2.52 -16.82 -6.54
C GLY A 557 3.62 -17.39 -7.44
N VAL A 558 3.38 -18.54 -8.05
CA VAL A 558 4.28 -19.15 -9.04
C VAL A 558 4.44 -18.23 -10.26
N VAL A 559 3.34 -17.68 -10.76
CA VAL A 559 3.35 -16.70 -11.87
C VAL A 559 4.16 -15.46 -11.49
N SER A 560 4.00 -14.94 -10.27
CA SER A 560 4.77 -13.80 -9.77
C SER A 560 6.27 -14.08 -9.75
N VAL A 561 6.71 -15.18 -9.12
CA VAL A 561 8.14 -15.55 -9.06
C VAL A 561 8.71 -15.81 -10.45
N THR A 562 7.95 -16.46 -11.33
CA THR A 562 8.35 -16.71 -12.72
C THR A 562 8.59 -15.40 -13.49
N LYS A 563 7.69 -14.42 -13.35
CA LYS A 563 7.84 -13.08 -13.95
C LYS A 563 9.11 -12.39 -13.43
N ILE A 564 9.34 -12.44 -12.13
CA ILE A 564 10.51 -11.83 -11.48
C ILE A 564 11.81 -12.49 -11.96
N TYR A 565 11.89 -13.83 -11.90
CA TYR A 565 13.06 -14.59 -12.36
C TYR A 565 13.39 -14.25 -13.81
N ASN A 566 12.39 -14.28 -14.70
CA ASN A 566 12.56 -14.00 -16.11
C ASN A 566 13.09 -12.58 -16.35
N TYR A 567 12.55 -11.57 -15.67
CA TYR A 567 13.03 -10.20 -15.74
C TYR A 567 14.49 -10.07 -15.29
N TYR A 568 14.84 -10.70 -14.16
CA TYR A 568 16.17 -10.65 -13.59
C TYR A 568 17.21 -11.25 -14.55
N LYS A 569 16.92 -12.44 -15.08
CA LYS A 569 17.80 -13.14 -16.01
C LYS A 569 17.89 -12.46 -17.37
N LYS A 570 16.78 -11.89 -17.86
CA LYS A 570 16.74 -11.13 -19.12
C LYS A 570 17.69 -9.95 -19.11
N PHE A 571 17.68 -9.16 -18.03
CA PHE A 571 18.49 -7.95 -17.91
C PHE A 571 19.83 -8.15 -17.20
N GLY A 572 20.17 -9.39 -16.86
CA GLY A 572 21.49 -9.73 -16.31
C GLY A 572 21.72 -9.27 -14.87
N TYR A 573 20.66 -9.04 -14.10
CA TYR A 573 20.76 -8.71 -12.68
C TYR A 573 21.40 -9.86 -11.89
N LYS A 574 22.27 -9.52 -10.94
CA LYS A 574 23.06 -10.49 -10.15
C LYS A 574 22.38 -10.92 -8.86
N THR A 575 21.37 -10.17 -8.42
CA THR A 575 20.54 -10.52 -7.28
C THR A 575 19.96 -11.93 -7.44
N VAL A 576 20.16 -12.76 -6.41
CA VAL A 576 19.65 -14.13 -6.35
C VAL A 576 18.13 -14.11 -6.15
N VAL A 577 17.41 -14.89 -6.94
CA VAL A 577 15.96 -15.07 -6.77
C VAL A 577 15.70 -16.33 -5.93
N MET A 578 15.20 -16.14 -4.70
CA MET A 578 14.88 -17.24 -3.78
C MET A 578 13.36 -17.34 -3.54
N GLY A 579 12.67 -18.24 -4.24
CA GLY A 579 11.24 -18.44 -3.98
C GLY A 579 10.98 -18.86 -2.52
N ALA A 580 9.97 -18.27 -1.89
CA ALA A 580 9.70 -18.44 -0.46
C ALA A 580 8.21 -18.61 -0.13
N SER A 581 7.91 -19.05 1.10
CA SER A 581 6.55 -19.17 1.64
C SER A 581 5.64 -20.13 0.86
N PHE A 582 6.03 -21.39 0.68
CA PHE A 582 5.21 -22.40 0.00
C PHE A 582 4.04 -22.92 0.86
N ARG A 583 2.92 -23.26 0.22
CA ARG A 583 1.79 -24.01 0.79
C ARG A 583 1.85 -25.49 0.44
N ASN A 584 2.36 -25.83 -0.75
CA ASN A 584 2.34 -27.20 -1.25
C ASN A 584 3.54 -27.51 -2.15
N VAL A 585 3.80 -28.80 -2.38
CA VAL A 585 4.92 -29.23 -3.24
C VAL A 585 4.72 -28.87 -4.72
N GLY A 586 3.48 -28.71 -5.20
CA GLY A 586 3.20 -28.34 -6.58
C GLY A 586 3.80 -26.97 -6.95
N GLU A 587 3.65 -25.97 -6.08
CA GLU A 587 4.28 -24.67 -6.23
C GLU A 587 5.82 -24.76 -6.35
N ILE A 588 6.44 -25.61 -5.52
CA ILE A 588 7.91 -25.82 -5.51
C ILE A 588 8.34 -26.44 -6.83
N GLN A 589 7.62 -27.47 -7.28
CA GLN A 589 7.90 -28.17 -8.54
C GLN A 589 7.74 -27.24 -9.75
N ALA A 590 6.73 -26.35 -9.72
CA ALA A 590 6.50 -25.37 -10.77
C ALA A 590 7.60 -24.30 -10.88
N LEU A 591 8.43 -24.14 -9.83
CA LEU A 591 9.57 -23.23 -9.79
C LEU A 591 10.93 -23.94 -9.88
N ALA A 592 10.96 -25.23 -10.22
CA ALA A 592 12.22 -25.96 -10.38
C ALA A 592 13.13 -25.30 -11.44
N GLY A 593 14.36 -24.98 -11.06
CA GLY A 593 15.30 -24.18 -11.85
C GLY A 593 15.40 -22.70 -11.44
N CYS A 594 14.60 -22.25 -10.46
CA CYS A 594 14.87 -21.01 -9.74
C CYS A 594 16.26 -21.07 -9.10
N ASP A 595 16.89 -19.92 -8.82
CA ASP A 595 18.25 -19.92 -8.26
C ASP A 595 18.26 -20.68 -6.92
N TYR A 596 17.39 -20.26 -6.01
CA TYR A 596 17.24 -20.80 -4.66
C TYR A 596 15.74 -21.02 -4.37
N LEU A 597 15.43 -21.97 -3.50
CA LEU A 597 14.11 -22.11 -2.89
C LEU A 597 14.27 -22.37 -1.39
N THR A 598 13.62 -21.53 -0.57
CA THR A 598 13.57 -21.74 0.88
C THR A 598 12.27 -22.46 1.26
N ILE A 599 12.43 -23.66 1.82
CA ILE A 599 11.36 -24.65 1.96
C ILE A 599 11.30 -25.11 3.42
N SER A 600 10.08 -25.22 3.96
CA SER A 600 9.86 -25.70 5.33
C SER A 600 10.23 -27.19 5.47
N PRO A 601 10.68 -27.64 6.66
CA PRO A 601 11.00 -29.05 6.90
C PRO A 601 9.88 -30.02 6.51
N LYS A 602 8.61 -29.63 6.70
CA LYS A 602 7.45 -30.42 6.30
C LYS A 602 7.46 -30.71 4.79
N LEU A 603 7.58 -29.68 3.96
CA LEU A 603 7.53 -29.82 2.50
C LEU A 603 8.81 -30.49 1.95
N LEU A 604 9.96 -30.29 2.61
CA LEU A 604 11.18 -31.07 2.31
C LEU A 604 10.95 -32.57 2.54
N GLY A 605 10.31 -32.94 3.65
CA GLY A 605 9.94 -34.33 3.94
C GLY A 605 8.93 -34.92 2.94
N GLU A 606 8.01 -34.11 2.41
CA GLU A 606 7.09 -34.55 1.34
C GLU A 606 7.83 -34.80 0.02
N LEU A 607 8.76 -33.94 -0.36
CA LEU A 607 9.61 -34.12 -1.55
C LEU A 607 10.57 -35.31 -1.44
N GLU A 608 11.11 -35.57 -0.24
CA GLU A 608 11.99 -36.72 0.01
C GLU A 608 11.25 -38.06 -0.14
N LYS A 609 9.95 -38.09 0.19
CA LYS A 609 9.09 -39.28 0.10
C LYS A 609 8.49 -39.49 -1.30
N SER A 610 8.61 -38.52 -2.19
CA SER A 610 8.06 -38.60 -3.55
C SER A 610 9.12 -39.07 -4.56
N ASP A 611 8.69 -39.84 -5.55
CA ASP A 611 9.47 -40.23 -6.72
C ASP A 611 9.01 -39.53 -8.00
N ALA A 612 8.13 -38.53 -7.89
CA ALA A 612 7.64 -37.74 -9.01
C ALA A 612 8.80 -37.04 -9.72
N ALA A 613 8.76 -37.02 -11.06
CA ALA A 613 9.77 -36.36 -11.87
C ALA A 613 9.72 -34.84 -11.68
N ILE A 614 10.89 -34.20 -11.52
CA ILE A 614 11.04 -32.75 -11.40
C ILE A 614 11.69 -32.18 -12.67
N PRO A 615 10.92 -31.85 -13.72
CA PRO A 615 11.46 -31.19 -14.90
C PRO A 615 11.85 -29.73 -14.58
N ARG A 616 12.89 -29.22 -15.25
CA ARG A 616 13.23 -27.79 -15.20
C ARG A 616 12.07 -26.96 -15.76
N LYS A 617 11.61 -25.98 -14.98
CA LYS A 617 10.55 -25.01 -15.34
C LYS A 617 11.13 -23.63 -15.60
N LEU A 618 12.15 -23.23 -14.84
CA LEU A 618 12.84 -21.95 -14.99
C LEU A 618 14.25 -22.14 -15.58
N ASP A 619 14.57 -21.36 -16.61
CA ASP A 619 15.82 -21.47 -17.36
C ASP A 619 16.33 -20.09 -17.78
N GLU A 620 17.58 -19.78 -17.44
CA GLU A 620 18.21 -18.49 -17.76
C GLU A 620 18.36 -18.25 -19.27
N THR A 621 18.64 -19.30 -20.06
CA THR A 621 18.82 -19.20 -21.52
C THR A 621 17.50 -18.88 -22.22
N VAL A 622 16.39 -19.40 -21.68
CA VAL A 622 15.03 -19.06 -22.14
C VAL A 622 14.69 -17.64 -21.72
N ALA A 623 14.90 -17.28 -20.46
CA ALA A 623 14.61 -15.95 -19.94
C ALA A 623 15.30 -14.83 -20.72
N LYS A 624 16.58 -15.01 -21.11
CA LYS A 624 17.34 -14.04 -21.93
C LYS A 624 16.73 -13.76 -23.31
N LYS A 625 15.97 -14.70 -23.86
CA LYS A 625 15.33 -14.59 -25.18
C LYS A 625 13.94 -13.96 -25.14
N LEU A 626 13.34 -13.80 -23.95
CA LEU A 626 12.03 -13.19 -23.80
C LEU A 626 12.03 -11.74 -24.24
N ASP A 627 10.95 -11.29 -24.86
CA ASP A 627 10.74 -9.89 -25.22
C ASP A 627 10.14 -9.16 -24.02
N LEU A 628 10.99 -8.52 -23.21
CA LEU A 628 10.61 -7.78 -22.02
C LEU A 628 11.23 -6.38 -22.10
N GLU A 629 10.51 -5.39 -21.60
CA GLU A 629 10.99 -4.01 -21.49
C GLU A 629 11.55 -3.74 -20.09
N LYS A 630 12.59 -2.91 -20.04
CA LYS A 630 13.22 -2.52 -18.78
C LYS A 630 12.42 -1.38 -18.16
N VAL A 631 12.05 -1.54 -16.90
CA VAL A 631 11.35 -0.51 -16.10
C VAL A 631 12.37 0.18 -15.20
N GLN A 632 12.30 1.52 -15.13
CA GLN A 632 13.05 2.33 -14.17
C GLN A 632 12.22 2.53 -12.91
N MET A 633 12.82 2.46 -11.72
CA MET A 633 12.10 2.55 -10.46
C MET A 633 12.63 3.67 -9.57
N ASP A 634 11.97 4.84 -9.64
CA ASP A 634 12.09 5.87 -8.60
C ASP A 634 11.00 5.69 -7.51
N GLU A 635 11.08 6.49 -6.45
CA GLU A 635 10.18 6.35 -5.30
C GLU A 635 8.71 6.53 -5.66
N LYS A 636 8.40 7.56 -6.46
CA LYS A 636 7.02 7.86 -6.86
C LYS A 636 6.43 6.75 -7.75
N THR A 637 7.23 6.21 -8.66
CA THR A 637 6.83 5.08 -9.52
C THR A 637 6.63 3.84 -8.66
N PHE A 638 7.52 3.58 -7.70
CA PHE A 638 7.40 2.48 -6.75
C PHE A 638 6.11 2.55 -5.94
N ARG A 639 5.83 3.70 -5.31
CA ARG A 639 4.63 3.88 -4.47
C ARG A 639 3.35 3.78 -5.29
N TRP A 640 3.34 4.35 -6.51
CA TRP A 640 2.21 4.21 -7.43
C TRP A 640 1.98 2.75 -7.86
N MET A 641 3.02 2.04 -8.30
CA MET A 641 2.88 0.66 -8.75
C MET A 641 2.54 -0.30 -7.60
N MET A 642 3.03 -0.03 -6.38
CA MET A 642 2.59 -0.74 -5.18
C MET A 642 1.10 -0.50 -4.92
N ASN A 643 0.63 0.75 -5.01
CA ASN A 643 -0.77 1.09 -4.83
C ASN A 643 -1.69 0.40 -5.86
N GLU A 644 -1.26 0.27 -7.13
CA GLU A 644 -2.03 -0.42 -8.16
C GLU A 644 -2.13 -1.94 -7.92
N ASP A 645 -1.19 -2.53 -7.17
CA ASP A 645 -1.21 -3.95 -6.78
C ASP A 645 -1.81 -4.11 -5.38
N GLN A 646 -3.13 -4.27 -5.32
CA GLN A 646 -3.86 -4.42 -4.05
C GLN A 646 -3.33 -5.60 -3.22
N MET A 647 -3.08 -6.76 -3.86
CA MET A 647 -2.57 -7.95 -3.17
C MET A 647 -1.23 -7.65 -2.50
N ALA A 648 -0.30 -7.01 -3.21
CA ALA A 648 1.00 -6.69 -2.66
C ALA A 648 0.93 -5.64 -1.54
N THR A 649 0.07 -4.63 -1.68
CA THR A 649 -0.19 -3.64 -0.62
C THR A 649 -0.67 -4.32 0.66
N ASP A 650 -1.71 -5.14 0.55
CA ASP A 650 -2.32 -5.83 1.70
C ASP A 650 -1.32 -6.78 2.36
N LYS A 651 -0.63 -7.60 1.56
CA LYS A 651 0.27 -8.65 2.08
C LYS A 651 1.60 -8.11 2.61
N LEU A 652 2.13 -7.02 2.05
CA LEU A 652 3.30 -6.34 2.64
C LEU A 652 2.93 -5.79 4.02
N SER A 653 1.82 -5.05 4.10
CA SER A 653 1.39 -4.40 5.32
C SER A 653 1.03 -5.41 6.43
N ASP A 654 0.23 -6.44 6.09
CA ASP A 654 -0.10 -7.55 6.98
C ASP A 654 1.13 -8.34 7.43
N GLY A 655 2.08 -8.59 6.51
CA GLY A 655 3.32 -9.29 6.82
C GLY A 655 4.16 -8.57 7.89
N ILE A 656 4.31 -7.25 7.74
CA ILE A 656 5.01 -6.40 8.71
C ILE A 656 4.30 -6.41 10.06
N ARG A 657 2.97 -6.21 10.08
CA ARG A 657 2.18 -6.24 11.33
C ARG A 657 2.33 -7.57 12.06
N LYS A 658 2.25 -8.70 11.36
CA LYS A 658 2.39 -10.04 11.95
C LYS A 658 3.78 -10.26 12.55
N PHE A 659 4.84 -9.88 11.84
CA PHE A 659 6.19 -10.00 12.36
C PHE A 659 6.45 -9.07 13.57
N ALA A 660 5.86 -7.87 13.58
CA ALA A 660 5.92 -7.00 14.76
C ALA A 660 5.16 -7.58 15.97
N VAL A 661 4.01 -8.23 15.74
CA VAL A 661 3.27 -8.96 16.79
C VAL A 661 4.13 -10.09 17.37
N ASP A 662 4.77 -10.89 16.52
CA ASP A 662 5.61 -11.99 16.99
C ASP A 662 6.87 -11.50 17.72
N GLY A 663 7.47 -10.38 17.27
CA GLY A 663 8.53 -9.70 18.00
C GLY A 663 8.10 -9.28 19.41
N ARG A 664 6.93 -8.65 19.56
CA ARG A 664 6.39 -8.27 20.88
C ARG A 664 6.08 -9.47 21.78
N LYS A 665 5.62 -10.59 21.21
CA LYS A 665 5.41 -11.85 21.97
C LYS A 665 6.74 -12.40 22.49
N LEU A 666 7.77 -12.40 21.65
CA LEU A 666 9.11 -12.83 22.07
C LEU A 666 9.65 -11.94 23.18
N GLU A 667 9.52 -10.61 23.05
CA GLU A 667 9.92 -9.65 24.08
C GLU A 667 9.15 -9.87 25.39
N THR A 668 7.85 -10.15 25.33
CA THR A 668 7.03 -10.46 26.50
C THR A 668 7.52 -11.73 27.22
N MET A 669 7.83 -12.78 26.44
CA MET A 669 8.41 -14.02 26.98
C MET A 669 9.75 -13.75 27.67
N LEU A 670 10.65 -13.00 27.02
CA LEU A 670 11.97 -12.65 27.57
C LEU A 670 11.84 -11.79 28.83
N ARG A 671 10.95 -10.79 28.82
CA ARG A 671 10.67 -9.94 29.99
C ARG A 671 10.31 -10.77 31.22
N GLY A 672 9.35 -11.68 31.07
CA GLY A 672 8.91 -12.54 32.17
C GLY A 672 10.01 -13.47 32.71
N LEU A 673 11.04 -13.78 31.91
CA LEU A 673 12.20 -14.55 32.36
C LEU A 673 13.28 -13.67 33.01
N ILE A 674 13.50 -12.46 32.48
CA ILE A 674 14.43 -11.47 33.03
C ILE A 674 13.96 -11.03 34.41
N GLU A 675 12.67 -10.71 34.57
CA GLU A 675 12.09 -10.28 35.84
C GLU A 675 12.10 -11.39 36.90
N LYS A 676 12.00 -12.67 36.50
CA LYS A 676 12.16 -13.81 37.42
C LYS A 676 13.62 -14.09 37.82
N SER A 677 14.58 -13.56 37.06
CA SER A 677 16.02 -13.76 37.25
C SER A 677 16.71 -12.56 37.94
N ALA A 678 15.97 -11.47 38.13
CA ALA A 678 16.36 -10.28 38.91
C ALA A 678 16.00 -10.50 40.38
#